data_AF-A0A4R8W3D3-F1
#
_entry.id   AF-A0A4R8W3D3-F1
#
_cell.length_a   1.000
_cell.length_b   1.000
_cell.length_c   1.000
_cell.angle_alpha   90.00
_cell.angle_beta   90.00
_cell.angle_gamma   90.00
#
_symmetry.space_group_name_H-M   'P 1'
#
loop_
_entity.id
_entity.type
_entity.pdbx_description
1 polymer ?
#
loop_
_entity_poly.entity_id
_entity_poly.type
_entity_poly.pdbx_seq_one_letter_code
_entity_poly.pdbx_strand_id
1 'polypeptide(L)'
;MSMLVATLAGAALVAAGLVGGSPLTAAASPPSAAPPADTAAAPPSDELPNPAEDKRRALREEAVQQVLKGEATATKSEGSTVVRLNGKAREGKKQDKFVEIAREKTDKIFVILAEFGDQRDPAYPDQDTDPTTPGPSVFTGPLHNAIPQPDRTVDNSTVWQADYGQAHFQDLYFGAGAGVESLKTYYEAQSSGRYSVDGQVSDWVKVPFNEARYGRSNGFPCASNVCSNTWDLVRDGINQWVADQESAGQTEAQIKAALAGYDQWDRYDFDQDGNFNEPDGYIDHFQVVHSGGDQADGDPTQGEDAVWSHRWYAYFNQAGQSGPADNLLGGTEIADTGLWVGDYTIQPENGGLSVFAHEYGHDLGLPDDYDTAGGPSNNNEWWTLMSQSRLGAAGQALGEKPGDIGAWEKLQLGWLDYEVVLAGEKKTLQLGPEEYNSATAQAAVVVLPKKVVTNTLVTPVAGSYEWWSGQGDDLNQTLARSVTIPAGSASLTFQANWNIEDCGPDPCDYAYVEVDDGTGWKAVPGSIANAAEGNGIDGLSAGWQPASFDLTAFAGKTVSVRFSYVTDGAAQGTDASLPSGIFVDDVSIAAGSTVLFSDGAETLDPGWTASGFIRTTGVETAEYDNYYIAGNRSHVAYDRYLKTGPYNFGFANTKPDLVEHFPYQQGLMISYWDTSQADNNVSAHPGAGRNLYVDAHPQPIIGLNGAPWRNRVQLYDAPFSLTRADSFTLNQNSAPSLIRGQAAQPVFDDTKNWEGIAAIGQGVKVANAGVKVEVVKQNGTSMTVRFSGTKPRS
;
A
#
# COMPACT_ATOMS: atom_id res chain seq x y z
N MET A 1 -39.60 -40.72 -23.99
CA MET A 1 -40.78 -41.08 -24.79
C MET A 1 -41.15 -39.86 -25.59
N SER A 2 -40.96 -39.97 -26.90
CA SER A 2 -41.36 -39.12 -28.03
C SER A 2 -41.12 -37.61 -27.94
N MET A 3 -40.17 -37.02 -28.68
CA MET A 3 -40.03 -36.90 -30.15
C MET A 3 -40.80 -35.73 -30.76
N LEU A 4 -40.09 -35.10 -31.73
CA LEU A 4 -40.55 -34.41 -32.93
C LEU A 4 -41.16 -33.00 -32.75
N VAL A 5 -41.01 -32.03 -33.67
CA VAL A 5 -40.13 -31.79 -34.84
C VAL A 5 -40.42 -30.33 -35.28
N ALA A 6 -39.41 -29.52 -35.62
CA ALA A 6 -39.11 -28.95 -36.96
C ALA A 6 -40.23 -28.06 -37.59
N THR A 7 -39.98 -26.97 -38.31
CA THR A 7 -39.00 -26.71 -39.37
C THR A 7 -39.09 -25.23 -39.81
N LEU A 8 -37.92 -24.67 -40.15
CA LEU A 8 -37.57 -23.81 -41.31
C LEU A 8 -38.42 -22.61 -41.79
N ALA A 9 -37.70 -21.47 -41.84
CA ALA A 9 -37.35 -20.63 -43.00
C ALA A 9 -38.37 -19.69 -43.67
N GLY A 10 -37.90 -18.48 -44.00
CA GLY A 10 -38.46 -17.65 -45.08
C GLY A 10 -38.23 -16.16 -44.91
N ALA A 11 -37.34 -15.59 -45.72
CA ALA A 11 -36.91 -14.20 -45.71
C ALA A 11 -37.84 -13.23 -46.49
N ALA A 12 -37.54 -11.93 -46.30
CA ALA A 12 -37.60 -10.81 -47.26
C ALA A 12 -38.80 -9.82 -47.24
N LEU A 13 -38.47 -8.59 -46.81
CA LEU A 13 -38.61 -7.28 -47.48
C LEU A 13 -39.97 -6.84 -48.09
N VAL A 14 -40.43 -5.62 -47.74
CA VAL A 14 -40.53 -4.41 -48.61
C VAL A 14 -41.57 -3.37 -48.10
N ALA A 15 -41.07 -2.13 -47.91
CA ALA A 15 -41.61 -0.78 -48.16
C ALA A 15 -42.83 -0.13 -47.44
N ALA A 16 -42.50 1.02 -46.84
CA ALA A 16 -42.99 2.41 -47.09
C ALA A 16 -44.38 2.88 -46.64
N GLY A 17 -44.40 4.03 -45.94
CA GLY A 17 -45.61 4.86 -45.78
C GLY A 17 -45.53 5.99 -44.73
N LEU A 18 -44.92 7.12 -45.12
CA LEU A 18 -44.94 8.50 -44.60
C LEU A 18 -45.83 8.93 -43.39
N VAL A 19 -45.14 9.64 -42.48
CA VAL A 19 -45.40 10.99 -41.92
C VAL A 19 -46.49 11.20 -40.85
N GLY A 20 -46.01 11.53 -39.64
CA GLY A 20 -46.71 12.31 -38.63
C GLY A 20 -45.71 12.85 -37.60
N GLY A 21 -45.34 14.13 -37.70
CA GLY A 21 -44.45 14.78 -36.74
C GLY A 21 -45.07 14.91 -35.36
N SER A 22 -44.26 14.72 -34.33
CA SER A 22 -44.57 15.01 -32.92
C SER A 22 -43.28 15.45 -32.22
N PRO A 23 -43.37 16.34 -31.22
CA PRO A 23 -42.24 17.10 -30.71
C PRO A 23 -41.21 16.19 -30.06
N LEU A 24 -39.92 16.48 -30.31
CA LEU A 24 -38.80 15.91 -29.56
C LEU A 24 -38.95 16.36 -28.10
N THR A 25 -39.55 15.51 -27.29
CA THR A 25 -39.32 15.50 -25.85
C THR A 25 -38.00 14.77 -25.66
N ALA A 26 -37.01 15.44 -25.07
CA ALA A 26 -35.81 14.79 -24.58
C ALA A 26 -36.27 13.73 -23.57
N ALA A 27 -36.22 12.47 -23.98
CA ALA A 27 -36.46 11.37 -23.06
C ALA A 27 -35.28 11.37 -22.08
N ALA A 28 -35.57 11.56 -20.79
CA ALA A 28 -34.63 11.27 -19.74
C ALA A 28 -34.14 9.82 -19.95
N SER A 29 -32.82 9.65 -20.05
CA SER A 29 -32.21 8.32 -20.05
C SER A 29 -32.68 7.56 -18.81
N PRO A 30 -32.98 6.25 -18.90
CA PRO A 30 -33.24 5.45 -17.72
C PRO A 30 -32.03 5.56 -16.77
N PRO A 31 -32.24 5.67 -15.45
CA PRO A 31 -31.14 5.65 -14.51
C PRO A 31 -30.34 4.36 -14.71
N SER A 32 -29.04 4.51 -14.95
CA SER A 32 -28.11 3.40 -14.89
C SER A 32 -28.23 2.82 -13.48
N ALA A 33 -28.58 1.53 -13.39
CA ALA A 33 -28.51 0.85 -12.11
C ALA A 33 -27.04 0.81 -11.72
N ALA A 34 -26.68 1.46 -10.61
CA ALA A 34 -25.43 1.18 -9.94
C ALA A 34 -25.26 -0.35 -9.87
N PRO A 35 -24.06 -0.89 -10.17
CA PRO A 35 -23.82 -2.32 -9.99
C PRO A 35 -24.31 -2.71 -8.60
N PRO A 36 -24.95 -3.88 -8.44
CA PRO A 36 -25.42 -4.30 -7.13
C PRO A 36 -24.27 -4.18 -6.14
N ALA A 37 -24.48 -3.44 -5.06
CA ALA A 37 -23.50 -3.20 -4.00
C ALA A 37 -22.97 -4.51 -3.34
N ASP A 38 -23.39 -5.68 -3.83
CA ASP A 38 -23.08 -7.03 -3.38
C ASP A 38 -21.87 -7.67 -4.09
N THR A 39 -21.14 -6.96 -4.97
CA THR A 39 -19.90 -7.48 -5.61
C THR A 39 -18.76 -6.47 -5.74
N ALA A 40 -18.72 -5.38 -4.98
CA ALA A 40 -17.51 -4.55 -4.95
C ALA A 40 -16.38 -5.38 -4.32
N ALA A 41 -15.45 -5.86 -5.15
CA ALA A 41 -14.12 -6.26 -4.69
C ALA A 41 -13.53 -5.09 -3.88
N ALA A 42 -12.73 -5.36 -2.85
CA ALA A 42 -11.98 -4.29 -2.23
C ALA A 42 -11.15 -3.57 -3.30
N PRO A 43 -11.00 -2.24 -3.19
CA PRO A 43 -10.18 -1.51 -4.13
C PRO A 43 -8.73 -2.04 -4.07
N PRO A 44 -7.99 -2.01 -5.18
CA PRO A 44 -6.55 -2.20 -5.13
C PRO A 44 -5.90 -1.07 -4.28
N SER A 45 -4.60 -1.21 -4.03
CA SER A 45 -3.83 -0.24 -3.21
C SER A 45 -3.96 1.18 -3.77
N ASP A 46 -4.34 2.14 -2.91
CA ASP A 46 -4.30 3.58 -3.22
C ASP A 46 -2.85 4.10 -3.03
N GLU A 47 -2.02 3.38 -2.26
CA GLU A 47 -0.56 3.51 -2.26
C GLU A 47 0.09 2.59 -3.29
N LEU A 48 0.57 3.15 -4.40
CA LEU A 48 1.25 2.36 -5.42
C LEU A 48 2.73 2.12 -5.10
N PRO A 49 3.24 0.89 -5.35
CA PRO A 49 4.58 0.49 -4.96
C PRO A 49 5.64 1.27 -5.75
N ASN A 50 6.76 1.52 -5.08
CA ASN A 50 8.00 1.99 -5.70
C ASN A 50 9.19 1.60 -4.80
N PRO A 51 10.34 1.26 -5.42
CA PRO A 51 11.49 0.73 -4.70
C PRO A 51 11.96 1.57 -3.49
N ALA A 52 12.02 2.88 -3.65
CA ALA A 52 12.61 3.78 -2.64
C ALA A 52 11.72 3.86 -1.39
N GLU A 53 10.41 3.99 -1.58
CA GLU A 53 9.43 4.03 -0.49
C GLU A 53 9.35 2.70 0.26
N ASP A 54 9.27 1.58 -0.45
CA ASP A 54 9.15 0.25 0.17
C ASP A 54 10.37 -0.05 1.04
N LYS A 55 11.57 0.30 0.56
CA LYS A 55 12.80 0.26 1.34
C LYS A 55 12.77 1.18 2.55
N ARG A 56 12.34 2.44 2.41
CA ARG A 56 12.25 3.38 3.54
C ARG A 56 11.31 2.85 4.62
N ARG A 57 10.15 2.32 4.22
CA ARG A 57 9.13 1.73 5.11
C ARG A 57 9.67 0.52 5.86
N ALA A 58 10.32 -0.41 5.16
CA ALA A 58 10.93 -1.59 5.78
C ALA A 58 12.01 -1.20 6.81
N LEU A 59 12.89 -0.26 6.46
CA LEU A 59 13.92 0.26 7.38
C LEU A 59 13.31 0.98 8.59
N ARG A 60 12.23 1.75 8.38
CA ARG A 60 11.50 2.40 9.46
C ARG A 60 10.89 1.39 10.41
N GLU A 61 10.26 0.34 9.88
CA GLU A 61 9.69 -0.72 10.71
C GLU A 61 10.78 -1.40 11.55
N GLU A 62 11.91 -1.76 10.94
CA GLU A 62 13.06 -2.33 11.65
C GLU A 62 13.57 -1.39 12.76
N ALA A 63 13.71 -0.10 12.47
CA ALA A 63 14.17 0.90 13.43
C ALA A 63 13.20 1.05 14.61
N VAL A 64 11.89 1.11 14.36
CA VAL A 64 10.86 1.17 15.41
C VAL A 64 10.92 -0.07 16.30
N GLN A 65 11.03 -1.27 15.70
CA GLN A 65 11.16 -2.53 16.45
C GLN A 65 12.41 -2.53 17.35
N GLN A 66 13.57 -2.11 16.83
CA GLN A 66 14.80 -2.04 17.62
C GLN A 66 14.69 -1.03 18.76
N VAL A 67 14.00 0.10 18.57
CA VAL A 67 13.74 1.08 19.65
C VAL A 67 12.81 0.49 20.72
N LEU A 68 11.72 -0.19 20.34
CA LEU A 68 10.78 -0.82 21.28
C LEU A 68 11.45 -1.87 22.17
N LYS A 69 12.40 -2.62 21.62
CA LYS A 69 13.20 -3.63 22.35
C LYS A 69 14.36 -3.02 23.15
N GLY A 70 14.66 -1.73 22.98
CA GLY A 70 15.82 -1.06 23.57
C GLY A 70 17.16 -1.50 22.96
N GLU A 71 17.14 -2.05 21.74
CA GLU A 71 18.31 -2.49 20.97
C GLU A 71 18.98 -1.33 20.20
N ALA A 72 18.19 -0.31 19.84
CA ALA A 72 18.66 0.93 19.21
C ALA A 72 18.26 2.16 20.02
N THR A 73 18.98 3.27 19.82
CA THR A 73 18.68 4.56 20.43
C THR A 73 18.35 5.56 19.33
N ALA A 74 17.22 6.22 19.46
CA ALA A 74 16.84 7.32 18.59
C ALA A 74 17.51 8.63 19.03
N THR A 75 18.03 9.39 18.07
CA THR A 75 18.65 10.70 18.29
C THR A 75 17.87 11.78 17.57
N LYS A 76 17.57 12.86 18.27
CA LYS A 76 16.86 14.00 17.70
C LYS A 76 17.83 15.06 17.19
N SER A 77 17.65 15.49 15.95
CA SER A 77 18.40 16.58 15.31
C SER A 77 17.48 17.37 14.39
N GLU A 78 17.48 18.70 14.51
CA GLU A 78 16.81 19.63 13.58
C GLU A 78 15.32 19.36 13.25
N GLY A 79 14.58 18.76 14.18
CA GLY A 79 13.16 18.41 13.97
C GLY A 79 12.96 16.95 13.55
N SER A 80 14.01 16.27 13.13
CA SER A 80 14.00 14.83 12.83
C SER A 80 14.43 14.01 14.03
N THR A 81 13.87 12.81 14.16
CA THR A 81 14.34 11.77 15.07
C THR A 81 14.85 10.60 14.24
N VAL A 82 16.15 10.36 14.32
CA VAL A 82 16.87 9.42 13.46
C VAL A 82 17.41 8.27 14.28
N VAL A 83 17.32 7.05 13.73
CA VAL A 83 17.93 5.83 14.25
C VAL A 83 19.05 5.41 13.31
N ARG A 84 20.22 5.11 13.88
CA ARG A 84 21.33 4.53 13.13
C ARG A 84 21.26 3.01 13.22
N LEU A 85 21.01 2.34 12.11
CA LEU A 85 21.04 0.89 11.99
C LEU A 85 22.45 0.41 11.63
N ASN A 86 22.89 -0.68 12.25
CA ASN A 86 24.18 -1.29 11.96
C ASN A 86 24.11 -2.02 10.60
N GLY A 87 24.67 -1.44 9.54
CA GLY A 87 24.68 -2.09 8.23
C GLY A 87 25.53 -3.37 8.18
N LYS A 88 25.10 -4.34 7.37
CA LYS A 88 25.94 -5.47 6.93
C LYS A 88 26.96 -4.96 5.90
N ALA A 89 28.18 -5.50 5.93
CA ALA A 89 29.29 -4.97 5.13
C ALA A 89 29.08 -5.18 3.63
N ARG A 90 29.14 -4.10 2.84
CA ARG A 90 29.34 -4.14 1.37
C ARG A 90 30.84 -3.95 1.12
N GLU A 91 31.47 -4.90 0.44
CA GLU A 91 32.90 -4.83 0.06
C GLU A 91 33.88 -4.47 1.20
N GLY A 92 33.61 -4.93 2.42
CA GLY A 92 34.49 -4.69 3.57
C GLY A 92 34.41 -3.28 4.18
N LYS A 93 33.47 -2.43 3.75
CA LYS A 93 33.08 -1.21 4.48
C LYS A 93 31.74 -1.45 5.19
N LYS A 94 31.71 -1.22 6.50
CA LYS A 94 30.45 -1.04 7.23
C LYS A 94 29.91 0.32 6.79
N GLN A 95 28.78 0.33 6.11
CA GLN A 95 28.03 1.54 5.83
C GLN A 95 26.89 1.60 6.85
N ASP A 96 26.83 2.68 7.60
CA ASP A 96 25.72 2.91 8.51
C ASP A 96 24.49 3.25 7.67
N LYS A 97 23.30 2.77 8.06
CA LYS A 97 22.04 3.20 7.48
C LYS A 97 21.35 4.12 8.50
N PHE A 98 20.95 5.32 8.10
CA PHE A 98 20.17 6.22 8.93
C PHE A 98 18.70 6.12 8.56
N VAL A 99 17.82 6.19 9.56
CA VAL A 99 16.39 6.02 9.39
C VAL A 99 15.66 7.08 10.19
N GLU A 100 14.95 7.98 9.52
CA GLU A 100 14.06 8.93 10.16
C GLU A 100 12.77 8.23 10.62
N ILE A 101 12.55 8.21 11.94
CA ILE A 101 11.38 7.56 12.54
C ILE A 101 10.31 8.57 13.00
N ALA A 102 10.67 9.84 13.22
CA ALA A 102 9.72 10.88 13.61
C ALA A 102 10.13 12.26 13.09
N ARG A 103 9.13 13.10 12.81
CA ARG A 103 9.28 14.47 12.30
C ARG A 103 8.50 15.43 13.17
N GLU A 104 9.16 16.52 13.57
CA GLU A 104 8.61 17.64 14.33
C GLU A 104 8.90 18.96 13.59
N LYS A 105 8.10 19.24 12.56
CA LYS A 105 8.29 20.38 11.65
C LYS A 105 6.97 20.79 11.00
N THR A 106 7.03 21.86 10.21
CA THR A 106 5.96 22.23 9.28
C THR A 106 6.48 22.05 7.87
N ASP A 107 5.92 21.09 7.14
CA ASP A 107 6.28 20.87 5.75
C ASP A 107 5.45 21.70 4.80
N LYS A 108 5.95 21.85 3.58
CA LYS A 108 5.25 22.58 2.54
C LYS A 108 4.71 21.65 1.48
N ILE A 109 3.45 21.85 1.14
CA ILE A 109 2.77 21.14 0.05
C ILE A 109 2.60 22.10 -1.13
N PHE A 110 3.03 21.67 -2.30
CA PHE A 110 2.76 22.37 -3.55
C PHE A 110 1.59 21.69 -4.28
N VAL A 111 0.45 22.39 -4.36
CA VAL A 111 -0.80 21.82 -4.90
C VAL A 111 -1.10 22.43 -6.26
N ILE A 112 -1.30 21.58 -7.26
CA ILE A 112 -1.78 21.94 -8.59
C ILE A 112 -3.25 21.56 -8.75
N LEU A 113 -4.09 22.52 -9.12
CA LEU A 113 -5.46 22.28 -9.57
C LEU A 113 -5.44 22.07 -11.08
N ALA A 114 -5.70 20.86 -11.58
CA ALA A 114 -5.59 20.50 -12.99
C ALA A 114 -6.96 20.32 -13.66
N GLU A 115 -7.31 21.22 -14.57
CA GLU A 115 -8.50 21.12 -15.42
C GLU A 115 -8.15 20.48 -16.76
N PHE A 116 -9.00 19.57 -17.25
CA PHE A 116 -8.78 18.91 -18.52
C PHE A 116 -9.13 19.77 -19.75
N GLY A 117 -8.42 19.48 -20.84
CA GLY A 117 -8.66 20.02 -22.16
C GLY A 117 -9.57 19.15 -23.01
N ASP A 118 -9.56 19.42 -24.31
CA ASP A 118 -10.38 18.70 -25.29
C ASP A 118 -9.54 18.09 -26.42
N GLN A 119 -8.21 18.22 -26.38
CA GLN A 119 -7.39 17.53 -27.38
C GLN A 119 -7.47 16.02 -27.17
N ARG A 120 -7.47 15.26 -28.27
CA ARG A 120 -7.46 13.80 -28.26
C ARG A 120 -6.05 13.31 -28.54
N ASP A 121 -5.52 12.51 -27.64
CA ASP A 121 -4.34 11.73 -27.93
C ASP A 121 -4.74 10.53 -28.81
N PRO A 122 -4.13 10.32 -29.99
CA PRO A 122 -4.44 9.18 -30.84
C PRO A 122 -4.29 7.81 -30.18
N ALA A 123 -3.50 7.69 -29.11
CA ALA A 123 -3.37 6.45 -28.33
C ALA A 123 -4.59 6.18 -27.43
N TYR A 124 -5.40 7.20 -27.13
CA TYR A 124 -6.59 7.14 -26.26
C TYR A 124 -7.84 7.55 -27.05
N PRO A 125 -8.29 6.74 -28.01
CA PRO A 125 -9.46 7.08 -28.84
C PRO A 125 -10.75 7.09 -28.01
N ASP A 126 -11.77 7.80 -28.49
CA ASP A 126 -13.10 7.90 -27.88
C ASP A 126 -13.85 6.54 -27.98
N GLN A 127 -13.56 5.65 -27.04
CA GLN A 127 -14.16 4.32 -26.95
C GLN A 127 -14.18 3.84 -25.49
N ASP A 128 -15.14 2.98 -25.20
CA ASP A 128 -15.19 2.16 -23.99
C ASP A 128 -14.29 0.93 -24.20
N THR A 129 -13.29 0.74 -23.33
CA THR A 129 -12.23 -0.25 -23.47
C THR A 129 -12.43 -1.48 -22.58
N ASP A 130 -13.17 -1.36 -21.47
CA ASP A 130 -13.56 -2.47 -20.62
C ASP A 130 -15.08 -2.65 -20.53
N PRO A 131 -15.66 -3.74 -21.08
CA PRO A 131 -17.10 -3.97 -21.00
C PRO A 131 -17.64 -4.22 -19.58
N THR A 132 -16.76 -4.39 -18.58
CA THR A 132 -17.16 -4.61 -17.18
C THR A 132 -17.09 -3.37 -16.29
N THR A 133 -16.43 -2.32 -16.74
CA THR A 133 -16.36 -1.01 -16.08
C THR A 133 -17.25 -0.03 -16.82
N PRO A 134 -18.03 0.83 -16.15
CA PRO A 134 -18.81 1.85 -16.86
C PRO A 134 -17.90 2.75 -17.70
N GLY A 135 -18.06 2.75 -19.02
CA GLY A 135 -17.32 3.66 -19.89
C GLY A 135 -17.77 5.13 -19.82
N PRO A 136 -16.97 6.06 -20.37
CA PRO A 136 -17.32 7.48 -20.47
C PRO A 136 -18.63 7.70 -21.25
N SER A 137 -19.51 8.54 -20.69
CA SER A 137 -20.70 9.05 -21.36
C SER A 137 -20.40 10.26 -22.25
N VAL A 138 -19.29 10.94 -21.97
CA VAL A 138 -18.73 12.06 -22.74
C VAL A 138 -17.21 11.91 -22.79
N PHE A 139 -16.58 12.38 -23.85
CA PHE A 139 -15.11 12.26 -24.03
C PHE A 139 -14.39 13.61 -23.89
N THR A 140 -15.09 14.68 -23.51
CA THR A 140 -14.55 16.05 -23.37
C THR A 140 -14.35 16.41 -21.91
N GLY A 141 -13.37 17.26 -21.63
CA GLY A 141 -13.06 17.69 -20.26
C GLY A 141 -12.77 16.48 -19.34
N PRO A 142 -13.30 16.49 -18.09
CA PRO A 142 -14.25 17.45 -17.54
C PRO A 142 -13.64 18.84 -17.26
N LEU A 143 -14.51 19.85 -17.09
CA LEU A 143 -14.14 21.16 -16.57
C LEU A 143 -14.41 21.19 -15.07
N HIS A 144 -13.70 22.02 -14.32
CA HIS A 144 -14.06 22.22 -12.92
C HIS A 144 -15.45 22.86 -12.79
N ASN A 145 -16.12 22.62 -11.66
CA ASN A 145 -17.50 23.02 -11.38
C ASN A 145 -18.55 22.40 -12.33
N ALA A 146 -18.21 21.29 -13.00
CA ALA A 146 -19.13 20.58 -13.91
C ALA A 146 -19.83 19.37 -13.26
N ILE A 147 -19.47 19.00 -12.02
CA ILE A 147 -20.09 17.88 -11.31
C ILE A 147 -21.58 18.21 -11.05
N PRO A 148 -22.52 17.35 -11.49
CA PRO A 148 -23.96 17.61 -11.30
C PRO A 148 -24.35 17.68 -9.83
N GLN A 149 -25.21 18.64 -9.48
CA GLN A 149 -25.80 18.71 -8.15
C GLN A 149 -26.65 17.46 -7.87
N PRO A 150 -26.37 16.69 -6.80
CA PRO A 150 -27.14 15.49 -6.47
C PRO A 150 -28.55 15.82 -5.95
N ASP A 151 -29.53 14.97 -6.29
CA ASP A 151 -30.87 15.05 -5.70
C ASP A 151 -30.84 14.48 -4.28
N ARG A 152 -30.79 15.37 -3.29
CA ARG A 152 -30.73 15.03 -1.86
C ARG A 152 -31.90 14.20 -1.32
N THR A 153 -32.96 13.95 -2.11
CA THR A 153 -34.05 13.05 -1.73
C THR A 153 -33.74 11.56 -1.97
N VAL A 154 -32.71 11.28 -2.79
CA VAL A 154 -32.25 9.94 -3.19
C VAL A 154 -30.75 9.75 -3.08
N ASP A 155 -29.96 10.83 -2.99
CA ASP A 155 -28.50 10.83 -2.86
C ASP A 155 -28.06 11.75 -1.71
N ASN A 156 -27.63 11.15 -0.60
CA ASN A 156 -26.93 11.84 0.48
C ASN A 156 -25.47 11.38 0.60
N SER A 157 -24.94 10.61 -0.36
CA SER A 157 -23.58 10.10 -0.32
C SER A 157 -22.59 11.01 -1.05
N THR A 158 -23.02 11.70 -2.10
CA THR A 158 -22.14 12.48 -2.99
C THR A 158 -21.77 13.83 -2.38
N VAL A 159 -20.47 14.10 -2.23
CA VAL A 159 -19.96 15.43 -1.86
C VAL A 159 -20.20 16.39 -3.02
N TRP A 160 -20.80 17.55 -2.73
CA TRP A 160 -21.07 18.55 -3.77
C TRP A 160 -21.21 19.96 -3.18
N GLN A 161 -20.59 20.93 -3.85
CA GLN A 161 -20.85 22.36 -3.69
C GLN A 161 -20.84 23.06 -5.05
N ALA A 162 -21.28 24.32 -5.09
CA ALA A 162 -21.44 25.06 -6.34
C ALA A 162 -20.14 25.62 -6.93
N ASP A 163 -19.08 25.75 -6.12
CA ASP A 163 -17.81 26.35 -6.54
C ASP A 163 -16.61 25.72 -5.82
N TYR A 164 -15.78 25.01 -6.57
CA TYR A 164 -14.49 24.42 -6.21
C TYR A 164 -13.33 25.28 -6.74
N GLY A 165 -13.30 26.56 -6.36
CA GLY A 165 -12.22 27.47 -6.70
C GLY A 165 -10.96 27.30 -5.83
N GLN A 166 -9.86 27.96 -6.20
CA GLN A 166 -8.60 27.97 -5.44
C GLN A 166 -8.79 28.28 -3.94
N ALA A 167 -9.66 29.23 -3.60
CA ALA A 167 -9.92 29.61 -2.21
C ALA A 167 -10.49 28.44 -1.38
N HIS A 168 -11.36 27.62 -1.98
CA HIS A 168 -11.90 26.44 -1.31
C HIS A 168 -10.78 25.45 -0.96
N PHE A 169 -9.92 25.12 -1.91
CA PHE A 169 -8.82 24.19 -1.68
C PHE A 169 -7.75 24.79 -0.74
N GLN A 170 -7.47 26.09 -0.81
CA GLN A 170 -6.57 26.73 0.15
C GLN A 170 -7.10 26.60 1.58
N ASP A 171 -8.42 26.73 1.79
CA ASP A 171 -9.06 26.50 3.09
C ASP A 171 -9.05 25.01 3.50
N LEU A 172 -9.30 24.10 2.54
CA LEU A 172 -9.30 22.66 2.76
C LEU A 172 -7.92 22.12 3.18
N TYR A 173 -6.85 22.61 2.55
CA TYR A 173 -5.48 22.21 2.86
C TYR A 173 -4.95 22.95 4.08
N PHE A 174 -5.06 24.27 4.10
CA PHE A 174 -4.26 25.14 4.98
C PHE A 174 -5.11 26.04 5.88
N GLY A 175 -6.43 25.88 5.89
CA GLY A 175 -7.31 26.57 6.83
C GLY A 175 -6.84 26.36 8.26
N ALA A 176 -6.87 27.41 9.08
CA ALA A 176 -6.32 27.38 10.43
C ALA A 176 -7.21 28.09 11.43
N GLY A 177 -7.06 27.73 12.70
CA GLY A 177 -7.76 28.35 13.82
C GLY A 177 -8.77 27.44 14.50
N ALA A 178 -9.32 27.92 15.61
CA ALA A 178 -10.21 27.13 16.44
C ALA A 178 -11.50 26.75 15.70
N GLY A 179 -11.77 25.45 15.60
CA GLY A 179 -12.98 24.92 14.95
C GLY A 179 -12.90 24.85 13.42
N VAL A 180 -11.76 25.20 12.83
CA VAL A 180 -11.48 24.95 11.42
C VAL A 180 -10.98 23.51 11.29
N GLU A 181 -11.44 22.81 10.25
CA GLU A 181 -10.95 21.48 9.90
C GLU A 181 -10.44 21.51 8.47
N SER A 182 -9.13 21.32 8.36
CA SER A 182 -8.34 21.26 7.13
C SER A 182 -7.32 20.13 7.25
N LEU A 183 -6.56 19.86 6.18
CA LEU A 183 -5.42 18.94 6.22
C LEU A 183 -4.41 19.37 7.30
N LYS A 184 -4.13 20.67 7.38
CA LYS A 184 -3.29 21.28 8.42
C LYS A 184 -3.77 20.93 9.82
N THR A 185 -5.00 21.29 10.18
CA THR A 185 -5.50 21.08 11.55
C THR A 185 -5.69 19.61 11.87
N TYR A 186 -5.95 18.77 10.85
CA TYR A 186 -6.01 17.32 11.01
C TYR A 186 -4.67 16.78 11.49
N TYR A 187 -3.59 17.07 10.78
CA TYR A 187 -2.26 16.58 11.12
C TYR A 187 -1.66 17.24 12.37
N GLU A 188 -2.03 18.49 12.67
CA GLU A 188 -1.75 19.11 13.98
C GLU A 188 -2.45 18.32 15.11
N ALA A 189 -3.69 17.86 14.91
CA ALA A 189 -4.39 17.05 15.90
C ALA A 189 -3.77 15.65 16.04
N GLN A 190 -3.56 14.94 14.93
CA GLN A 190 -3.02 13.57 14.94
C GLN A 190 -1.63 13.49 15.56
N SER A 191 -0.79 14.49 15.32
CA SER A 191 0.57 14.58 15.86
C SER A 191 0.63 15.22 17.26
N SER A 192 -0.49 15.68 17.82
CA SER A 192 -0.53 16.49 19.05
C SER A 192 0.35 17.75 18.96
N GLY A 193 0.33 18.42 17.81
CA GLY A 193 1.01 19.69 17.53
C GLY A 193 2.49 19.57 17.17
N ARG A 194 3.00 18.35 16.96
CA ARG A 194 4.38 18.12 16.53
C ARG A 194 4.59 18.38 15.05
N TYR A 195 3.57 18.12 14.24
CA TYR A 195 3.63 18.17 12.80
C TYR A 195 2.48 19.01 12.25
N SER A 196 2.77 19.79 11.21
CA SER A 196 1.81 20.62 10.50
C SER A 196 2.19 20.66 9.02
N VAL A 197 1.26 21.13 8.19
CA VAL A 197 1.53 21.49 6.80
C VAL A 197 1.22 22.96 6.53
N ASP A 198 1.87 23.52 5.53
CA ASP A 198 1.60 24.84 4.96
C ASP A 198 1.85 24.79 3.44
N GLY A 199 1.53 25.83 2.70
CA GLY A 199 1.81 25.84 1.26
C GLY A 199 0.86 26.67 0.43
N GLN A 200 0.87 26.38 -0.86
CA GLN A 200 0.12 27.11 -1.87
C GLN A 200 -0.70 26.15 -2.72
N VAL A 201 -1.92 26.57 -3.01
CA VAL A 201 -2.74 25.98 -4.07
C VAL A 201 -2.65 26.88 -5.31
N SER A 202 -2.41 26.29 -6.48
CA SER A 202 -2.43 27.02 -7.75
C SER A 202 -3.83 27.51 -8.12
N ASP A 203 -3.92 28.43 -9.10
CA ASP A 203 -5.16 28.54 -9.87
C ASP A 203 -5.38 27.26 -10.69
N TRP A 204 -6.61 27.02 -11.18
CA TRP A 204 -6.87 25.94 -12.13
C TRP A 204 -6.03 26.12 -13.40
N VAL A 205 -5.10 25.19 -13.63
CA VAL A 205 -4.30 25.12 -14.86
C VAL A 205 -4.98 24.18 -15.84
N LYS A 206 -5.02 24.56 -17.11
CA LYS A 206 -5.72 23.78 -18.14
C LYS A 206 -4.73 22.93 -18.95
N VAL A 207 -4.71 21.63 -18.72
CA VAL A 207 -3.87 20.70 -19.52
C VAL A 207 -4.47 20.50 -20.92
N PRO A 208 -3.65 20.15 -21.95
CA PRO A 208 -4.13 20.15 -23.33
C PRO A 208 -5.14 19.04 -23.65
N PHE A 209 -4.97 17.85 -23.08
CA PHE A 209 -5.76 16.65 -23.42
C PHE A 209 -6.97 16.46 -22.50
N ASN A 210 -7.93 15.66 -22.97
CA ASN A 210 -9.05 15.20 -22.16
C ASN A 210 -8.62 14.16 -21.12
N GLU A 211 -9.50 13.87 -20.16
CA GLU A 211 -9.20 12.96 -19.05
C GLU A 211 -8.75 11.56 -19.50
N ALA A 212 -9.29 11.03 -20.61
CA ALA A 212 -8.86 9.78 -21.21
C ALA A 212 -7.34 9.61 -21.36
N ARG A 213 -6.60 10.69 -21.67
CA ARG A 213 -5.14 10.64 -21.81
C ARG A 213 -4.43 10.34 -20.49
N TYR A 214 -5.03 10.76 -19.39
CA TYR A 214 -4.41 10.84 -18.07
C TYR A 214 -4.98 9.81 -17.09
N GLY A 215 -6.27 9.50 -17.19
CA GLY A 215 -7.01 8.68 -16.23
C GLY A 215 -7.40 7.29 -16.73
N ARG A 216 -7.53 7.08 -18.05
CA ARG A 216 -8.06 5.81 -18.59
C ARG A 216 -7.32 4.59 -18.02
N SER A 217 -8.09 3.63 -17.52
CA SER A 217 -7.62 2.43 -16.84
C SER A 217 -8.57 1.23 -17.06
N ASN A 218 -8.47 0.16 -16.25
CA ASN A 218 -9.35 -1.03 -16.26
C ASN A 218 -9.35 -1.89 -17.54
N GLY A 219 -8.44 -1.64 -18.48
CA GLY A 219 -8.27 -2.43 -19.68
C GLY A 219 -7.10 -1.96 -20.53
N PHE A 220 -7.21 -0.76 -21.07
CA PHE A 220 -6.12 -0.06 -21.76
C PHE A 220 -5.82 1.26 -21.05
N PRO A 221 -4.56 1.63 -20.77
CA PRO A 221 -3.33 0.97 -21.22
C PRO A 221 -2.91 -0.20 -20.31
N CYS A 222 -3.56 -0.37 -19.16
CA CYS A 222 -3.31 -1.47 -18.23
C CYS A 222 -4.62 -1.95 -17.59
N ALA A 223 -4.60 -3.15 -17.00
CA ALA A 223 -5.78 -3.76 -16.37
C ALA A 223 -6.04 -3.25 -14.94
N SER A 224 -5.09 -2.53 -14.34
CA SER A 224 -5.27 -1.86 -13.06
C SER A 224 -6.22 -0.68 -13.20
N ASN A 225 -6.78 -0.20 -12.10
CA ASN A 225 -7.53 1.06 -12.00
C ASN A 225 -6.61 2.30 -12.03
N VAL A 226 -5.33 2.13 -11.72
CA VAL A 226 -4.30 3.17 -11.85
C VAL A 226 -3.22 2.70 -12.81
N CYS A 227 -2.92 3.52 -13.83
CA CYS A 227 -1.94 3.22 -14.87
C CYS A 227 -0.90 4.36 -14.99
N SER A 228 0.25 4.07 -15.62
CA SER A 228 1.37 5.02 -15.74
C SER A 228 1.09 6.26 -16.62
N ASN A 229 -0.02 6.29 -17.35
CA ASN A 229 -0.47 7.46 -18.11
C ASN A 229 -0.82 8.66 -17.21
N THR A 230 -1.15 8.43 -15.92
CA THR A 230 -1.38 9.52 -14.96
C THR A 230 -0.12 10.33 -14.67
N TRP A 231 1.08 9.77 -14.83
CA TRP A 231 2.34 10.53 -14.69
C TRP A 231 2.42 11.72 -15.67
N ASP A 232 1.78 11.60 -16.83
CA ASP A 232 1.72 12.70 -17.78
C ASP A 232 0.85 13.86 -17.29
N LEU A 233 -0.11 13.63 -16.39
CA LEU A 233 -0.89 14.71 -15.75
C LEU A 233 -0.03 15.49 -14.75
N VAL A 234 0.82 14.79 -14.00
CA VAL A 234 1.81 15.42 -13.11
C VAL A 234 2.73 16.32 -13.93
N ARG A 235 3.34 15.80 -14.99
CA ARG A 235 4.23 16.58 -15.88
C ARG A 235 3.50 17.74 -16.56
N ASP A 236 2.36 17.47 -17.20
CA ASP A 236 1.68 18.48 -18.02
C ASP A 236 1.05 19.56 -17.12
N GLY A 237 0.53 19.18 -15.94
CA GLY A 237 -0.03 20.11 -14.96
C GLY A 237 1.02 21.07 -14.41
N ILE A 238 2.18 20.56 -13.95
CA ILE A 238 3.23 21.44 -13.40
C ILE A 238 3.87 22.32 -14.49
N ASN A 239 4.07 21.80 -15.70
CA ASN A 239 4.61 22.58 -16.81
C ASN A 239 3.62 23.64 -17.30
N GLN A 240 2.32 23.34 -17.30
CA GLN A 240 1.31 24.34 -17.61
C GLN A 240 1.29 25.45 -16.54
N TRP A 241 1.42 25.11 -15.26
CA TRP A 241 1.57 26.11 -14.19
C TRP A 241 2.77 27.03 -14.43
N VAL A 242 3.95 26.48 -14.78
CA VAL A 242 5.13 27.28 -15.11
C VAL A 242 4.83 28.24 -16.28
N ALA A 243 4.26 27.73 -17.37
CA ALA A 243 3.90 28.54 -18.54
C ALA A 243 2.90 29.66 -18.20
N ASP A 244 1.96 29.40 -17.30
CA ASP A 244 1.00 30.39 -16.80
C ASP A 244 1.68 31.45 -15.93
N GLN A 245 2.64 31.07 -15.07
CA GLN A 245 3.44 32.03 -14.29
C GLN A 245 4.32 32.92 -15.19
N GLU A 246 4.94 32.36 -16.22
CA GLU A 246 5.71 33.11 -17.21
C GLU A 246 4.82 34.08 -17.99
N SER A 247 3.63 33.63 -18.38
CA SER A 247 2.62 34.47 -19.04
C SER A 247 2.12 35.60 -18.13
N ALA A 248 2.08 35.36 -16.82
CA ALA A 248 1.81 36.37 -15.79
C ALA A 248 3.00 37.31 -15.51
N GLY A 249 4.15 37.09 -16.15
CA GLY A 249 5.33 37.95 -16.09
C GLY A 249 6.37 37.53 -15.05
N GLN A 250 6.26 36.34 -14.46
CA GLN A 250 7.35 35.77 -13.67
C GLN A 250 8.51 35.36 -14.58
N THR A 251 9.74 35.51 -14.09
CA THR A 251 10.94 34.98 -14.76
C THR A 251 11.22 33.57 -14.26
N GLU A 252 11.88 32.75 -15.08
CA GLU A 252 12.36 31.41 -14.71
C GLU A 252 13.10 31.41 -13.36
N ALA A 253 13.95 32.41 -13.11
CA ALA A 253 14.68 32.54 -11.85
C ALA A 253 13.77 32.80 -10.63
N GLN A 254 12.65 33.50 -10.81
CA GLN A 254 11.65 33.71 -9.74
C GLN A 254 10.85 32.43 -9.48
N ILE A 255 10.47 31.71 -10.54
CA ILE A 255 9.75 30.45 -10.44
C ILE A 255 10.63 29.41 -9.72
N LYS A 256 11.87 29.25 -10.16
CA LYS A 256 12.86 28.38 -9.50
C LYS A 256 13.06 28.74 -8.03
N ALA A 257 13.18 30.04 -7.71
CA ALA A 257 13.34 30.48 -6.34
C ALA A 257 12.10 30.21 -5.46
N ALA A 258 10.89 30.25 -6.04
CA ALA A 258 9.66 29.89 -5.34
C ALA A 258 9.58 28.39 -5.09
N LEU A 259 9.88 27.57 -6.11
CA LEU A 259 9.87 26.11 -6.03
C LEU A 259 10.93 25.54 -5.08
N ALA A 260 12.12 26.15 -5.03
CA ALA A 260 13.18 25.75 -4.08
C ALA A 260 12.77 25.87 -2.61
N GLY A 261 11.67 26.57 -2.30
CA GLY A 261 11.09 26.60 -0.96
C GLY A 261 10.31 25.34 -0.56
N TYR A 262 10.09 24.42 -1.51
CA TYR A 262 9.35 23.15 -1.36
C TYR A 262 10.27 21.93 -1.53
N ASP A 263 11.58 22.13 -1.59
CA ASP A 263 12.62 21.08 -1.59
C ASP A 263 13.48 21.33 -0.34
N GLN A 264 13.08 20.70 0.76
CA GLN A 264 13.64 20.86 2.11
C GLN A 264 13.78 19.52 2.87
N TRP A 265 13.36 18.41 2.26
CA TRP A 265 13.35 17.10 2.87
C TRP A 265 13.95 16.06 1.93
N ASP A 266 15.14 15.58 2.30
CA ASP A 266 15.73 14.38 1.72
C ASP A 266 15.01 13.17 2.27
N ARG A 267 13.92 12.78 1.59
CA ARG A 267 13.03 11.68 1.99
C ARG A 267 13.77 10.36 2.14
N TYR A 268 14.86 10.16 1.40
CA TYR A 268 15.53 8.87 1.25
C TYR A 268 16.98 8.83 1.79
N ASP A 269 17.48 9.93 2.37
CA ASP A 269 18.88 10.08 2.82
C ASP A 269 19.85 9.68 1.69
N PHE A 270 19.66 10.27 0.51
CA PHE A 270 20.27 9.80 -0.74
C PHE A 270 21.81 9.84 -0.68
N ASP A 271 22.37 10.81 0.04
CA ASP A 271 23.82 10.96 0.24
C ASP A 271 24.36 10.23 1.47
N GLN A 272 23.46 9.69 2.29
CA GLN A 272 23.69 8.79 3.43
C GLN A 272 24.47 9.45 4.58
N ASP A 273 24.24 10.72 4.83
CA ASP A 273 24.85 11.46 5.93
C ASP A 273 23.97 11.50 7.21
N GLY A 274 22.70 11.07 7.09
CA GLY A 274 21.70 11.02 8.16
C GLY A 274 20.98 12.34 8.42
N ASN A 275 21.13 13.34 7.56
CA ASN A 275 20.46 14.64 7.62
C ASN A 275 19.30 14.72 6.62
N PHE A 276 18.11 14.33 7.07
CA PHE A 276 16.90 14.39 6.26
C PHE A 276 16.41 15.83 6.01
N ASN A 277 16.92 16.86 6.69
CA ASN A 277 16.43 18.24 6.53
C ASN A 277 17.30 19.06 5.57
N GLU A 278 17.58 18.50 4.41
CA GLU A 278 18.24 19.19 3.32
C GLU A 278 17.58 18.91 1.97
N PRO A 279 17.86 19.73 0.94
CA PRO A 279 17.29 19.53 -0.39
C PRO A 279 17.88 18.31 -1.10
N ASP A 280 17.04 17.55 -1.79
CA ASP A 280 17.44 16.39 -2.60
C ASP A 280 17.20 16.59 -4.11
N GLY A 281 16.67 17.77 -4.48
CA GLY A 281 16.35 18.16 -5.85
C GLY A 281 14.91 17.84 -6.28
N TYR A 282 14.13 17.19 -5.43
CA TYR A 282 12.71 16.89 -5.63
C TYR A 282 11.81 17.77 -4.76
N ILE A 283 10.59 18.04 -5.21
CA ILE A 283 9.58 18.71 -4.39
C ILE A 283 9.10 17.73 -3.30
N ASP A 284 9.24 18.13 -2.04
CA ASP A 284 8.99 17.31 -0.84
C ASP A 284 7.60 16.66 -0.84
N HIS A 285 6.59 17.46 -1.19
CA HIS A 285 5.17 17.09 -1.18
C HIS A 285 4.45 17.77 -2.35
N PHE A 286 4.18 17.02 -3.41
CA PHE A 286 3.45 17.48 -4.59
C PHE A 286 2.06 16.83 -4.66
N GLN A 287 1.01 17.63 -4.84
CA GLN A 287 -0.35 17.11 -4.95
C GLN A 287 -1.10 17.68 -6.15
N VAL A 288 -1.94 16.85 -6.76
CA VAL A 288 -2.80 17.24 -7.87
C VAL A 288 -4.26 17.10 -7.43
N VAL A 289 -5.06 18.13 -7.67
CA VAL A 289 -6.52 18.03 -7.65
C VAL A 289 -7.01 18.10 -9.09
N HIS A 290 -7.61 17.03 -9.60
CA HIS A 290 -8.15 17.02 -10.96
C HIS A 290 -9.62 17.45 -10.98
N SER A 291 -10.05 18.11 -12.06
CA SER A 291 -11.47 18.41 -12.27
C SER A 291 -12.28 17.13 -12.46
N GLY A 292 -13.54 17.10 -12.03
CA GLY A 292 -14.39 15.90 -12.13
C GLY A 292 -14.41 15.02 -10.87
N GLY A 293 -15.22 13.97 -10.90
CA GLY A 293 -15.37 13.02 -9.80
C GLY A 293 -14.33 11.91 -9.83
N ASP A 294 -14.21 11.19 -8.71
CA ASP A 294 -13.30 10.06 -8.56
C ASP A 294 -13.81 8.82 -9.32
N GLN A 295 -12.89 8.08 -9.95
CA GLN A 295 -13.19 6.73 -10.43
C GLN A 295 -13.59 5.80 -9.27
N ALA A 296 -12.99 5.97 -8.09
CA ALA A 296 -13.27 5.17 -6.88
C ALA A 296 -14.71 5.33 -6.35
N ASP A 297 -15.36 6.44 -6.68
CA ASP A 297 -16.76 6.73 -6.37
C ASP A 297 -17.70 6.39 -7.54
N GLY A 298 -17.15 5.91 -8.66
CA GLY A 298 -17.89 5.54 -9.86
C GLY A 298 -18.40 6.77 -10.61
N ASP A 299 -17.51 7.70 -10.99
CA ASP A 299 -17.86 8.90 -11.76
C ASP A 299 -18.82 8.55 -12.91
N PRO A 300 -20.06 9.07 -12.91
CA PRO A 300 -21.09 8.65 -13.86
C PRO A 300 -20.90 9.25 -15.26
N THR A 301 -19.95 10.19 -15.42
CA THR A 301 -19.74 10.99 -16.62
C THR A 301 -18.56 10.47 -17.42
N GLN A 302 -17.41 10.30 -16.77
CA GLN A 302 -16.13 9.90 -17.35
C GLN A 302 -15.87 8.40 -17.17
N GLY A 303 -16.48 7.76 -16.17
CA GLY A 303 -16.42 6.30 -16.03
C GLY A 303 -14.98 5.79 -15.95
N GLU A 304 -14.61 4.83 -16.80
CA GLU A 304 -13.23 4.29 -16.87
C GLU A 304 -12.16 5.34 -17.23
N ASP A 305 -12.55 6.48 -17.82
CA ASP A 305 -11.62 7.58 -18.12
C ASP A 305 -11.31 8.44 -16.89
N ALA A 306 -12.15 8.39 -15.83
CA ALA A 306 -11.95 9.16 -14.61
C ALA A 306 -10.66 8.74 -13.90
N VAL A 307 -9.94 9.69 -13.32
CA VAL A 307 -8.77 9.38 -12.48
C VAL A 307 -9.22 8.78 -11.14
N TRP A 308 -8.58 7.70 -10.73
CA TRP A 308 -8.72 7.12 -9.39
C TRP A 308 -7.76 7.82 -8.40
N SER A 309 -8.22 8.23 -7.22
CA SER A 309 -7.34 8.85 -6.19
C SER A 309 -6.22 7.92 -5.73
N HIS A 310 -4.97 8.40 -5.70
CA HIS A 310 -3.84 7.58 -5.25
C HIS A 310 -2.61 8.40 -4.88
N ARG A 311 -1.62 7.72 -4.27
CA ARG A 311 -0.23 8.16 -4.12
C ARG A 311 0.70 7.26 -4.94
N TRP A 312 1.64 7.85 -5.66
CA TRP A 312 2.67 7.11 -6.40
C TRP A 312 3.96 7.93 -6.59
N TYR A 313 4.90 7.38 -7.35
CA TYR A 313 6.13 8.03 -7.77
C TYR A 313 6.16 8.11 -9.30
N ALA A 314 6.17 9.32 -9.85
CA ALA A 314 6.14 9.53 -11.29
C ALA A 314 7.44 9.03 -11.96
N TYR A 315 7.32 8.26 -13.04
CA TYR A 315 8.45 7.78 -13.84
C TYR A 315 9.57 7.08 -13.03
N PHE A 316 9.23 6.37 -11.94
CA PHE A 316 10.24 5.63 -11.14
C PHE A 316 10.97 4.56 -11.96
N ASN A 317 10.35 4.06 -13.03
CA ASN A 317 10.96 3.14 -13.98
C ASN A 317 12.13 3.74 -14.78
N GLN A 318 12.44 5.03 -14.59
CA GLN A 318 13.62 5.69 -15.14
C GLN A 318 14.70 5.96 -14.09
N ALA A 319 14.57 5.40 -12.88
CA ALA A 319 15.61 5.47 -11.86
C ALA A 319 16.97 4.98 -12.42
N GLY A 320 18.04 5.68 -12.05
CA GLY A 320 19.38 5.52 -12.60
C GLY A 320 19.61 6.18 -13.97
N GLN A 321 18.56 6.70 -14.62
CA GLN A 321 18.63 7.32 -15.95
C GLN A 321 18.22 8.81 -15.93
N SER A 322 17.19 9.17 -15.16
CA SER A 322 16.67 10.55 -15.04
C SER A 322 16.50 10.98 -13.58
N GLY A 323 16.43 12.29 -13.35
CA GLY A 323 16.35 12.92 -12.03
C GLY A 323 17.35 14.09 -11.86
N PRO A 324 17.39 14.72 -10.67
CA PRO A 324 18.43 15.65 -10.27
C PRO A 324 19.84 15.08 -10.42
N ALA A 325 20.82 15.96 -10.64
CA ALA A 325 22.21 15.55 -10.68
C ALA A 325 22.62 14.88 -9.37
N ASP A 326 23.26 13.71 -9.46
CA ASP A 326 23.69 12.87 -8.33
C ASP A 326 22.57 12.18 -7.52
N ASN A 327 21.29 12.40 -7.85
CA ASN A 327 20.12 11.75 -7.24
C ASN A 327 19.10 11.29 -8.31
N LEU A 328 19.49 10.30 -9.15
CA LEU A 328 18.69 9.86 -10.30
C LEU A 328 17.60 8.84 -9.89
N LEU A 329 16.50 9.30 -9.31
CA LEU A 329 15.38 8.45 -8.88
C LEU A 329 14.23 8.37 -9.89
N GLY A 330 14.38 8.91 -11.09
CA GLY A 330 13.29 9.11 -12.05
C GLY A 330 12.59 10.45 -11.82
N GLY A 331 11.28 10.50 -12.07
CA GLY A 331 10.48 11.73 -11.94
C GLY A 331 10.38 12.53 -13.22
N THR A 332 9.85 13.74 -13.11
CA THR A 332 9.78 14.71 -14.21
C THR A 332 10.37 16.06 -13.79
N GLU A 333 11.22 16.62 -14.64
CA GLU A 333 11.77 17.97 -14.43
C GLU A 333 10.65 19.01 -14.57
N ILE A 334 10.65 19.99 -13.67
CA ILE A 334 9.73 21.12 -13.72
C ILE A 334 10.29 22.14 -14.72
N ALA A 335 9.79 22.08 -15.96
CA ALA A 335 10.30 22.83 -17.10
C ALA A 335 11.84 22.75 -17.17
N ASP A 336 12.53 23.91 -17.21
CA ASP A 336 14.01 23.99 -17.18
C ASP A 336 14.54 24.47 -15.82
N THR A 337 13.76 24.32 -14.74
CA THR A 337 14.13 24.88 -13.42
C THR A 337 15.23 24.08 -12.71
N GLY A 338 15.50 22.83 -13.11
CA GLY A 338 16.41 21.92 -12.43
C GLY A 338 15.86 21.31 -11.12
N LEU A 339 14.58 21.53 -10.80
CA LEU A 339 13.85 20.84 -9.72
C LEU A 339 12.91 19.81 -10.33
N TRP A 340 12.62 18.75 -9.59
CA TRP A 340 11.89 17.58 -10.09
C TRP A 340 10.68 17.25 -9.23
N VAL A 341 9.69 16.59 -9.83
CA VAL A 341 8.60 15.93 -9.10
C VAL A 341 8.77 14.43 -9.27
N GLY A 342 8.89 13.72 -8.14
CA GLY A 342 8.91 12.26 -8.06
C GLY A 342 7.62 11.77 -7.41
N ASP A 343 7.60 11.76 -6.08
CA ASP A 343 6.41 11.50 -5.28
C ASP A 343 5.27 12.48 -5.57
N TYR A 344 4.07 11.95 -5.75
CA TYR A 344 2.85 12.76 -5.84
C TYR A 344 1.65 12.04 -5.22
N THR A 345 0.66 12.84 -4.83
CA THR A 345 -0.71 12.34 -4.60
C THR A 345 -1.68 13.02 -5.55
N ILE A 346 -2.80 12.36 -5.86
CA ILE A 346 -3.85 12.90 -6.71
C ILE A 346 -5.25 12.63 -6.14
N GLN A 347 -6.12 13.64 -6.18
CA GLN A 347 -7.49 13.59 -5.64
C GLN A 347 -8.49 14.30 -6.58
N PRO A 348 -9.79 13.97 -6.49
CA PRO A 348 -10.84 14.58 -7.31
C PRO A 348 -11.27 15.96 -6.80
N GLU A 349 -11.94 16.70 -7.67
CA GLU A 349 -12.52 18.01 -7.40
C GLU A 349 -13.50 17.98 -6.23
N ASN A 350 -14.38 16.97 -6.17
CA ASN A 350 -15.34 16.80 -5.09
C ASN A 350 -14.82 15.97 -3.91
N GLY A 351 -13.50 15.81 -3.76
CA GLY A 351 -12.90 15.17 -2.60
C GLY A 351 -13.28 15.88 -1.30
N GLY A 352 -13.79 15.12 -0.32
CA GLY A 352 -13.94 15.62 1.05
C GLY A 352 -12.61 15.60 1.81
N LEU A 353 -12.54 16.22 2.99
CA LEU A 353 -11.29 16.26 3.78
C LEU A 353 -10.68 14.87 4.04
N SER A 354 -11.49 13.80 4.05
CA SER A 354 -10.96 12.46 4.30
C SER A 354 -9.98 11.96 3.24
N VAL A 355 -10.24 12.20 1.95
CA VAL A 355 -9.36 11.69 0.88
C VAL A 355 -8.03 12.42 0.91
N PHE A 356 -8.04 13.76 1.05
CA PHE A 356 -6.81 14.54 1.20
C PHE A 356 -5.99 14.12 2.42
N ALA A 357 -6.65 13.84 3.55
CA ALA A 357 -5.96 13.35 4.73
C ALA A 357 -5.36 11.96 4.52
N HIS A 358 -6.10 11.06 3.88
CA HIS A 358 -5.70 9.67 3.60
C HIS A 358 -4.49 9.62 2.65
N GLU A 359 -4.58 10.30 1.52
CA GLU A 359 -3.49 10.36 0.53
C GLU A 359 -2.22 10.98 1.12
N TYR A 360 -2.37 12.05 1.92
CA TYR A 360 -1.22 12.61 2.63
C TYR A 360 -0.65 11.66 3.69
N GLY A 361 -1.44 10.72 4.21
CA GLY A 361 -0.97 9.66 5.09
C GLY A 361 0.04 8.75 4.39
N HIS A 362 -0.24 8.40 3.13
CA HIS A 362 0.71 7.67 2.27
C HIS A 362 1.98 8.46 2.00
N ASP A 363 1.85 9.76 1.78
CA ASP A 363 3.00 10.64 1.57
C ASP A 363 3.94 10.72 2.80
N LEU A 364 3.42 10.46 4.00
CA LEU A 364 4.20 10.30 5.23
C LEU A 364 4.75 8.87 5.46
N GLY A 365 4.43 7.94 4.56
CA GLY A 365 4.87 6.55 4.56
C GLY A 365 3.95 5.57 5.26
N LEU A 366 2.70 5.94 5.54
CA LEU A 366 1.71 4.97 6.01
C LEU A 366 1.19 4.12 4.84
N PRO A 367 1.15 2.80 4.94
CA PRO A 367 0.55 1.96 3.91
C PRO A 367 -0.98 1.94 4.02
N ASP A 368 -1.64 1.39 3.00
CA ASP A 368 -3.05 1.01 3.10
C ASP A 368 -3.25 -0.08 4.14
N ASP A 369 -4.25 0.10 4.99
CA ASP A 369 -4.63 -0.83 6.05
C ASP A 369 -5.90 -1.62 5.71
N TYR A 370 -6.54 -1.41 4.55
CA TYR A 370 -7.56 -2.32 4.01
C TYR A 370 -6.92 -3.51 3.24
N ASP A 371 -7.76 -4.44 2.76
CA ASP A 371 -7.30 -5.56 1.90
C ASP A 371 -7.13 -5.05 0.47
N THR A 372 -5.89 -4.90 0.01
CA THR A 372 -5.52 -4.37 -1.31
C THR A 372 -5.49 -5.44 -2.40
N ALA A 373 -5.73 -6.72 -2.05
CA ALA A 373 -5.73 -7.85 -2.99
C ALA A 373 -7.12 -8.15 -3.59
N GLY A 374 -8.07 -7.22 -3.48
CA GLY A 374 -9.42 -7.39 -4.03
C GLY A 374 -10.34 -8.28 -3.19
N GLY A 375 -9.97 -8.54 -1.94
CA GLY A 375 -10.68 -9.37 -0.98
C GLY A 375 -11.90 -8.76 -0.30
N PRO A 376 -12.54 -9.46 0.66
CA PRO A 376 -13.46 -8.82 1.58
C PRO A 376 -12.73 -7.78 2.45
N SER A 377 -13.47 -6.77 2.92
CA SER A 377 -12.99 -5.81 3.91
C SER A 377 -12.39 -6.48 5.15
N ASN A 378 -11.26 -5.98 5.67
CA ASN A 378 -10.57 -6.53 6.83
C ASN A 378 -10.96 -5.84 8.16
N ASN A 379 -10.24 -6.14 9.23
CA ASN A 379 -10.52 -5.69 10.60
C ASN A 379 -10.35 -4.19 10.88
N ASN A 380 -9.86 -3.40 9.92
CA ASN A 380 -9.50 -2.01 10.15
C ASN A 380 -10.69 -1.06 9.96
N GLU A 381 -11.38 -1.13 8.82
CA GLU A 381 -12.61 -0.35 8.53
C GLU A 381 -12.47 1.12 9.00
N TRP A 382 -13.47 1.69 9.67
CA TRP A 382 -13.41 3.08 10.13
C TRP A 382 -12.55 3.30 11.38
N TRP A 383 -11.90 2.27 11.94
CA TRP A 383 -11.04 2.46 13.11
C TRP A 383 -9.73 3.18 12.80
N THR A 384 -9.39 3.32 11.53
CA THR A 384 -8.26 4.13 11.08
C THR A 384 -8.58 4.82 9.77
N LEU A 385 -8.03 6.03 9.60
CA LEU A 385 -8.07 6.75 8.33
C LEU A 385 -7.47 5.94 7.18
N MET A 386 -6.45 5.09 7.43
CA MET A 386 -5.75 4.32 6.40
C MET A 386 -6.52 3.09 5.91
N SER A 387 -7.78 2.92 6.33
CA SER A 387 -8.65 1.85 5.85
C SER A 387 -9.92 2.46 5.25
N GLN A 388 -11.08 2.37 5.92
CA GLN A 388 -12.26 3.10 5.46
C GLN A 388 -12.20 4.56 5.94
N SER A 389 -11.66 5.43 5.10
CA SER A 389 -11.42 6.86 5.42
C SER A 389 -12.69 7.71 5.48
N ARG A 390 -13.76 7.30 4.78
CA ARG A 390 -14.95 8.14 4.51
C ARG A 390 -15.89 8.21 5.72
N LEU A 391 -15.69 9.17 6.61
CA LEU A 391 -16.63 9.55 7.67
C LEU A 391 -17.33 10.88 7.34
N GLY A 392 -18.21 11.33 8.23
CA GLY A 392 -18.95 12.58 8.09
C GLY A 392 -19.59 13.04 9.39
N ALA A 393 -19.78 14.35 9.54
CA ALA A 393 -20.68 14.86 10.56
C ALA A 393 -22.13 14.50 10.23
N ALA A 394 -23.02 14.59 11.22
CA ALA A 394 -24.44 14.33 10.99
C ALA A 394 -25.02 15.21 9.85
N GLY A 395 -25.53 14.57 8.80
CA GLY A 395 -26.14 15.23 7.65
C GLY A 395 -25.17 15.67 6.56
N GLN A 396 -23.88 15.34 6.68
CA GLN A 396 -22.89 15.54 5.61
C GLN A 396 -22.81 14.32 4.69
N ALA A 397 -22.30 14.54 3.48
CA ALA A 397 -21.98 13.48 2.54
C ALA A 397 -20.78 12.64 3.02
N LEU A 398 -20.55 11.50 2.36
CA LEU A 398 -19.48 10.58 2.72
C LEU A 398 -18.12 11.22 2.44
N GLY A 399 -17.18 11.11 3.38
CA GLY A 399 -15.82 11.60 3.21
C GLY A 399 -15.61 13.09 3.46
N GLU A 400 -16.67 13.85 3.77
CA GLU A 400 -16.51 15.25 4.19
C GLU A 400 -15.62 15.38 5.45
N LYS A 401 -15.49 14.31 6.25
CA LYS A 401 -14.67 14.27 7.47
C LYS A 401 -13.84 12.99 7.59
N PRO A 402 -12.56 13.07 8.02
CA PRO A 402 -11.77 11.90 8.40
C PRO A 402 -12.05 11.46 9.86
N GLY A 403 -11.65 10.22 10.18
CA GLY A 403 -11.45 9.75 11.57
C GLY A 403 -10.00 9.92 12.02
N ASP A 404 -9.69 9.65 13.30
CA ASP A 404 -8.30 9.61 13.74
C ASP A 404 -7.57 8.41 13.10
N ILE A 405 -6.27 8.55 12.84
CA ILE A 405 -5.41 7.39 12.54
C ILE A 405 -5.24 6.55 13.82
N GLY A 406 -5.04 5.24 13.64
CA GLY A 406 -4.88 4.30 14.74
C GLY A 406 -3.57 4.46 15.53
N ALA A 407 -3.47 3.74 16.65
CA ALA A 407 -2.28 3.73 17.48
C ALA A 407 -1.04 3.16 16.76
N TRP A 408 -1.20 2.21 15.84
CA TRP A 408 -0.08 1.63 15.09
C TRP A 408 0.52 2.67 14.13
N GLU A 409 -0.31 3.41 13.42
CA GLU A 409 0.06 4.47 12.49
C GLU A 409 0.73 5.62 13.23
N LYS A 410 0.15 6.04 14.37
CA LYS A 410 0.81 7.02 15.25
C LYS A 410 2.16 6.49 15.75
N LEU A 411 2.31 5.20 16.03
CA LEU A 411 3.59 4.61 16.42
C LEU A 411 4.61 4.69 15.27
N GLN A 412 4.21 4.33 14.04
CA GLN A 412 5.08 4.39 12.86
C GLN A 412 5.54 5.82 12.56
N LEU A 413 4.67 6.82 12.74
CA LEU A 413 5.00 8.23 12.53
C LEU A 413 5.77 8.86 13.70
N GLY A 414 6.02 8.12 14.79
CA GLY A 414 6.62 8.64 16.02
C GLY A 414 5.70 9.62 16.76
N TRP A 415 4.40 9.54 16.51
CA TRP A 415 3.34 10.36 17.08
C TRP A 415 2.61 9.73 18.27
N LEU A 416 2.84 8.45 18.57
CA LEU A 416 2.20 7.81 19.71
C LEU A 416 2.98 8.09 21.02
N ASP A 417 2.30 8.55 22.07
CA ASP A 417 2.78 8.48 23.45
C ASP A 417 2.32 7.15 24.08
N TYR A 418 3.26 6.26 24.40
CA TYR A 418 2.94 4.89 24.81
C TYR A 418 3.81 4.37 25.96
N GLU A 419 3.27 3.36 26.64
CA GLU A 419 3.98 2.57 27.64
C GLU A 419 4.30 1.18 27.10
N VAL A 420 5.56 0.73 27.23
CA VAL A 420 5.93 -0.66 26.91
C VAL A 420 5.54 -1.59 28.06
N VAL A 421 5.00 -2.76 27.71
CA VAL A 421 4.67 -3.87 28.62
C VAL A 421 5.25 -5.16 28.05
N LEU A 422 5.90 -5.99 28.87
CA LEU A 422 6.40 -7.29 28.39
C LEU A 422 5.34 -8.39 28.57
N ALA A 423 5.28 -9.35 27.66
CA ALA A 423 4.43 -10.53 27.82
C ALA A 423 4.69 -11.26 29.16
N GLY A 424 3.62 -11.53 29.91
CA GLY A 424 3.68 -12.11 31.25
C GLY A 424 3.98 -11.12 32.40
N GLU A 425 4.21 -9.84 32.10
CA GLU A 425 4.29 -8.78 33.09
C GLU A 425 2.91 -8.50 33.72
N LYS A 426 2.91 -8.14 35.01
CA LYS A 426 1.72 -7.62 35.69
C LYS A 426 1.88 -6.12 35.88
N LYS A 427 1.14 -5.34 35.09
CA LYS A 427 1.18 -3.87 35.11
C LYS A 427 -0.24 -3.33 35.20
N THR A 428 -0.43 -2.18 35.84
CA THR A 428 -1.70 -1.43 35.77
C THR A 428 -1.36 -0.04 35.29
N LEU A 429 -1.99 0.36 34.20
CA LEU A 429 -1.76 1.65 33.54
C LEU A 429 -3.02 2.48 33.60
N GLN A 430 -2.83 3.79 33.73
CA GLN A 430 -3.84 4.76 33.38
C GLN A 430 -3.52 5.26 31.98
N LEU A 431 -4.46 5.10 31.06
CA LEU A 431 -4.37 5.58 29.70
C LEU A 431 -5.21 6.85 29.52
N GLY A 432 -4.68 7.77 28.72
CA GLY A 432 -5.40 8.91 28.17
C GLY A 432 -6.13 8.53 26.86
N PRO A 433 -6.75 9.51 26.18
CA PRO A 433 -7.34 9.31 24.86
C PRO A 433 -6.27 8.97 23.82
N GLU A 434 -6.55 8.07 22.88
CA GLU A 434 -5.68 7.78 21.73
C GLU A 434 -5.58 8.96 20.77
N GLU A 435 -6.59 9.83 20.77
CA GLU A 435 -6.73 10.89 19.77
C GLU A 435 -5.69 12.01 19.94
N TYR A 436 -5.26 12.30 21.18
CA TYR A 436 -4.28 13.36 21.48
C TYR A 436 -3.47 13.09 22.76
N ASN A 437 -2.29 13.70 22.85
CA ASN A 437 -1.42 13.61 24.02
C ASN A 437 -2.07 14.21 25.27
N SER A 438 -1.96 13.49 26.38
CA SER A 438 -2.45 13.92 27.69
C SER A 438 -1.35 13.80 28.75
N ALA A 439 -1.70 13.94 30.04
CA ALA A 439 -0.74 13.69 31.11
C ALA A 439 -0.38 12.20 31.30
N THR A 440 -1.12 11.31 30.64
CA THR A 440 -0.92 9.86 30.65
C THR A 440 -0.84 9.34 29.22
N ALA A 441 -0.07 8.27 29.02
CA ALA A 441 0.11 7.62 27.73
C ALA A 441 -1.21 7.30 27.03
N GLN A 442 -1.22 7.42 25.70
CA GLN A 442 -2.35 7.16 24.81
C GLN A 442 -2.63 5.66 24.68
N ALA A 443 -1.55 4.85 24.67
CA ALA A 443 -1.63 3.41 24.47
C ALA A 443 -0.57 2.63 25.27
N ALA A 444 -0.72 1.32 25.28
CA ALA A 444 0.33 0.39 25.69
C ALA A 444 0.74 -0.51 24.52
N VAL A 445 2.05 -0.70 24.34
CA VAL A 445 2.62 -1.66 23.38
C VAL A 445 3.13 -2.87 24.14
N VAL A 446 2.50 -4.02 23.92
CA VAL A 446 2.86 -5.29 24.56
C VAL A 446 3.83 -6.04 23.67
N VAL A 447 5.09 -6.17 24.08
CA VAL A 447 6.12 -6.94 23.37
C VAL A 447 5.94 -8.43 23.64
N LEU A 448 5.78 -9.22 22.57
CA LEU A 448 5.51 -10.65 22.64
C LEU A 448 6.78 -11.47 22.38
N PRO A 449 6.79 -12.77 22.75
CA PRO A 449 7.82 -13.70 22.28
C PRO A 449 7.74 -13.82 20.76
N LYS A 450 8.90 -13.93 20.11
CA LYS A 450 8.96 -14.02 18.66
C LYS A 450 8.05 -15.11 18.10
N LYS A 451 7.31 -14.76 17.05
CA LYS A 451 6.49 -15.68 16.28
C LYS A 451 7.39 -16.52 15.39
N VAL A 452 7.34 -17.83 15.57
CA VAL A 452 8.02 -18.78 14.70
C VAL A 452 7.12 -19.07 13.49
N VAL A 453 7.61 -18.75 12.29
CA VAL A 453 6.91 -19.04 11.03
C VAL A 453 7.75 -20.02 10.22
N THR A 454 7.10 -21.08 9.74
CA THR A 454 7.71 -22.10 8.91
C THR A 454 7.21 -21.96 7.48
N ASN A 455 8.11 -21.65 6.57
CA ASN A 455 7.85 -21.52 5.14
C ASN A 455 8.25 -22.81 4.44
N THR A 456 7.32 -23.35 3.64
CA THR A 456 7.66 -24.42 2.70
C THR A 456 8.27 -23.76 1.47
N LEU A 457 9.50 -24.14 1.14
CA LEU A 457 10.19 -23.69 -0.06
C LEU A 457 9.97 -24.68 -1.22
N VAL A 458 10.88 -24.68 -2.20
CA VAL A 458 10.95 -25.73 -3.22
C VAL A 458 11.34 -27.05 -2.54
N THR A 459 10.84 -28.18 -3.05
CA THR A 459 11.32 -29.50 -2.61
C THR A 459 12.57 -29.87 -3.41
N PRO A 460 13.65 -30.35 -2.76
CA PRO A 460 14.87 -30.78 -3.46
C PRO A 460 14.57 -31.75 -4.62
N VAL A 461 15.23 -31.56 -5.76
CA VAL A 461 14.99 -32.40 -6.95
C VAL A 461 15.51 -33.81 -6.75
N ALA A 462 16.57 -33.95 -5.96
CA ALA A 462 17.15 -35.21 -5.52
C ALA A 462 17.49 -35.14 -4.03
N GLY A 463 17.65 -36.30 -3.40
CA GLY A 463 18.11 -36.36 -2.02
C GLY A 463 17.15 -35.72 -1.01
N SER A 464 17.70 -34.98 -0.05
CA SER A 464 16.99 -34.33 1.07
C SER A 464 17.42 -32.89 1.28
N TYR A 465 18.46 -32.41 0.59
CA TYR A 465 18.94 -31.05 0.69
C TYR A 465 19.16 -30.42 -0.68
N GLU A 466 19.08 -29.11 -0.73
CA GLU A 466 19.45 -28.28 -1.88
C GLU A 466 20.13 -26.99 -1.39
N TRP A 467 20.72 -26.23 -2.31
CA TRP A 467 21.20 -24.88 -2.03
C TRP A 467 20.14 -23.84 -2.41
N TRP A 468 19.85 -22.91 -1.51
CA TRP A 468 18.97 -21.78 -1.77
C TRP A 468 19.71 -20.47 -1.52
N SER A 469 19.49 -19.48 -2.38
CA SER A 469 20.10 -18.15 -2.27
C SER A 469 19.64 -17.36 -1.05
N GLY A 470 18.49 -17.72 -0.47
CA GLY A 470 17.76 -16.83 0.42
C GLY A 470 16.85 -15.88 -0.37
N GLN A 471 16.02 -15.15 0.38
CA GLN A 471 15.13 -14.08 -0.11
C GLN A 471 15.38 -12.79 0.68
N GLY A 472 15.12 -11.65 0.05
CA GLY A 472 15.28 -10.33 0.64
C GLY A 472 15.71 -9.27 -0.38
N ASP A 473 15.72 -8.02 0.07
CA ASP A 473 16.14 -6.86 -0.72
C ASP A 473 17.62 -6.51 -0.42
N ASP A 474 18.26 -5.79 -1.34
CA ASP A 474 19.68 -5.41 -1.33
C ASP A 474 20.64 -6.62 -1.11
N LEU A 475 20.28 -7.80 -1.60
CA LEU A 475 21.08 -9.00 -1.39
C LEU A 475 22.29 -9.04 -2.33
N ASN A 476 23.37 -9.65 -1.84
CA ASN A 476 24.51 -10.07 -2.64
C ASN A 476 25.05 -11.38 -2.09
N GLN A 477 24.41 -12.47 -2.53
CA GLN A 477 24.66 -13.82 -2.03
C GLN A 477 25.48 -14.59 -3.05
N THR A 478 26.44 -15.37 -2.56
CA THR A 478 27.29 -16.19 -3.43
C THR A 478 27.51 -17.58 -2.86
N LEU A 479 27.69 -18.54 -3.75
CA LEU A 479 28.14 -19.90 -3.44
C LEU A 479 29.31 -20.23 -4.38
N ALA A 480 30.53 -20.19 -3.86
CA ALA A 480 31.75 -20.22 -4.66
C ALA A 480 32.64 -21.44 -4.37
N ARG A 481 33.31 -21.96 -5.41
CA ARG A 481 34.24 -23.08 -5.32
C ARG A 481 35.40 -22.93 -6.31
N SER A 482 36.59 -23.33 -5.90
CA SER A 482 37.74 -23.45 -6.81
C SER A 482 37.78 -24.83 -7.50
N VAL A 483 38.03 -24.84 -8.81
CA VAL A 483 38.15 -26.04 -9.62
C VAL A 483 39.32 -25.92 -10.60
N THR A 484 40.04 -27.03 -10.81
CA THR A 484 41.08 -27.11 -11.85
C THR A 484 40.51 -27.80 -13.06
N ILE A 485 40.42 -27.08 -14.19
CA ILE A 485 39.83 -27.56 -15.43
C ILE A 485 40.95 -28.14 -16.30
N PRO A 486 40.93 -29.45 -16.63
CA PRO A 486 41.90 -30.04 -17.56
C PRO A 486 41.83 -29.40 -18.95
N ALA A 487 42.85 -29.65 -19.78
CA ALA A 487 42.77 -29.30 -21.20
C ALA A 487 41.64 -30.09 -21.89
N GLY A 488 40.87 -29.43 -22.75
CA GLY A 488 39.74 -30.02 -23.47
C GLY A 488 38.42 -29.31 -23.18
N SER A 489 37.30 -29.93 -23.56
CA SER A 489 35.95 -29.41 -23.30
C SER A 489 35.55 -29.63 -21.84
N ALA A 490 34.94 -28.63 -21.22
CA ALA A 490 34.42 -28.73 -19.86
C ALA A 490 33.08 -28.03 -19.72
N SER A 491 32.22 -28.52 -18.82
CA SER A 491 30.90 -27.95 -18.56
C SER A 491 30.54 -28.01 -17.08
N LEU A 492 29.77 -27.02 -16.64
CA LEU A 492 29.01 -27.04 -15.40
C LEU A 492 27.56 -27.40 -15.73
N THR A 493 26.99 -28.37 -15.03
CA THR A 493 25.57 -28.74 -15.12
C THR A 493 24.97 -28.80 -13.73
N PHE A 494 23.70 -28.42 -13.58
CA PHE A 494 22.95 -28.48 -12.33
C PHE A 494 21.45 -28.46 -12.64
N GLN A 495 20.63 -28.65 -11.61
CA GLN A 495 19.20 -28.36 -11.66
C GLN A 495 18.96 -27.01 -10.99
N ALA A 496 18.10 -26.20 -11.59
CA ALA A 496 17.73 -24.88 -11.09
C ALA A 496 16.22 -24.71 -11.00
N ASN A 497 15.73 -24.14 -9.92
CA ASN A 497 14.37 -23.64 -9.80
C ASN A 497 14.48 -22.20 -9.27
N TRP A 498 13.74 -21.26 -9.84
CA TRP A 498 13.84 -19.86 -9.45
C TRP A 498 12.52 -19.11 -9.58
N ASN A 499 12.35 -18.13 -8.71
CA ASN A 499 11.36 -17.08 -8.74
C ASN A 499 12.09 -15.77 -8.42
N ILE A 500 12.51 -15.06 -9.46
CA ILE A 500 13.34 -13.86 -9.41
C ILE A 500 12.54 -12.74 -10.07
N GLU A 501 12.61 -11.53 -9.54
CA GLU A 501 11.93 -10.39 -10.18
C GLU A 501 12.45 -10.20 -11.61
N ASP A 502 11.54 -9.95 -12.55
CA ASP A 502 11.84 -9.66 -13.95
C ASP A 502 11.25 -8.30 -14.32
N CYS A 503 12.12 -7.30 -14.44
CA CYS A 503 11.78 -5.95 -14.87
C CYS A 503 11.94 -5.76 -16.39
N GLY A 504 12.03 -6.84 -17.16
CA GLY A 504 12.26 -6.84 -18.59
C GLY A 504 13.62 -6.23 -18.93
N PRO A 505 13.68 -5.16 -19.75
CA PRO A 505 14.96 -4.59 -20.17
C PRO A 505 15.69 -3.83 -19.05
N ASP A 506 15.02 -3.53 -17.94
CA ASP A 506 15.57 -2.76 -16.83
C ASP A 506 16.22 -3.69 -15.80
N PRO A 507 17.39 -3.31 -15.24
CA PRO A 507 18.09 -4.16 -14.29
C PRO A 507 17.42 -4.16 -12.91
N CYS A 508 17.03 -5.34 -12.43
CA CYS A 508 16.46 -5.60 -11.11
C CYS A 508 17.23 -6.72 -10.39
N ASP A 509 16.55 -7.78 -10.01
CA ASP A 509 17.14 -8.99 -9.47
C ASP A 509 17.74 -9.90 -10.55
N TYR A 510 18.92 -10.46 -10.27
CA TYR A 510 19.50 -11.49 -11.12
C TYR A 510 20.25 -12.55 -10.32
N ALA A 511 20.13 -13.79 -10.77
CA ALA A 511 21.12 -14.81 -10.50
C ALA A 511 22.12 -14.96 -11.66
N TYR A 512 23.37 -15.33 -11.35
CA TYR A 512 24.42 -15.56 -12.34
C TYR A 512 25.23 -16.80 -12.03
N VAL A 513 25.73 -17.45 -13.08
CA VAL A 513 26.90 -18.32 -13.00
C VAL A 513 28.10 -17.50 -13.43
N GLU A 514 29.09 -17.35 -12.55
CA GLU A 514 30.27 -16.54 -12.82
C GLU A 514 31.56 -17.31 -12.62
N VAL A 515 32.59 -16.93 -13.37
CA VAL A 515 33.94 -17.49 -13.28
C VAL A 515 34.97 -16.40 -13.10
N ASP A 516 35.88 -16.61 -12.16
CA ASP A 516 37.09 -15.80 -11.99
C ASP A 516 38.34 -16.64 -12.31
N ASP A 517 39.09 -16.21 -13.33
CA ASP A 517 40.36 -16.82 -13.76
C ASP A 517 41.59 -16.05 -13.25
N GLY A 518 41.41 -15.22 -12.23
CA GLY A 518 42.41 -14.31 -11.67
C GLY A 518 42.33 -12.89 -12.23
N THR A 519 41.30 -12.58 -13.02
CA THR A 519 41.06 -11.25 -13.62
C THR A 519 39.76 -10.60 -13.19
N GLY A 520 39.02 -11.22 -12.25
CA GLY A 520 37.72 -10.78 -11.76
C GLY A 520 36.59 -11.69 -12.24
N TRP A 521 35.44 -11.59 -11.56
CA TRP A 521 34.24 -12.37 -11.85
C TRP A 521 33.60 -11.94 -13.18
N LYS A 522 33.19 -12.91 -13.98
CA LYS A 522 32.50 -12.71 -15.26
C LYS A 522 31.35 -13.69 -15.38
N ALA A 523 30.16 -13.20 -15.70
CA ALA A 523 29.01 -14.03 -16.04
C ALA A 523 29.29 -14.90 -17.27
N VAL A 524 28.90 -16.17 -17.17
CA VAL A 524 29.10 -17.18 -18.22
C VAL A 524 27.77 -17.41 -18.93
N PRO A 525 27.73 -17.46 -20.27
CA PRO A 525 26.51 -17.83 -20.99
C PRO A 525 26.12 -19.28 -20.70
N GLY A 526 24.82 -19.55 -20.61
CA GLY A 526 24.30 -20.89 -20.34
C GLY A 526 22.86 -21.08 -20.81
N SER A 527 22.35 -22.30 -20.65
CA SER A 527 21.05 -22.71 -21.19
C SER A 527 19.83 -22.03 -20.58
N ILE A 528 19.99 -21.41 -19.40
CA ILE A 528 18.94 -20.70 -18.66
C ILE A 528 19.26 -19.21 -18.45
N ALA A 529 20.34 -18.72 -19.06
CA ALA A 529 20.78 -17.34 -18.92
C ALA A 529 20.34 -16.49 -20.13
N ASN A 530 19.94 -15.25 -19.88
CA ASN A 530 19.54 -14.31 -20.92
C ASN A 530 20.74 -13.45 -21.37
N ALA A 531 21.16 -13.63 -22.61
CA ALA A 531 22.28 -12.89 -23.18
C ALA A 531 21.99 -11.38 -23.35
N ALA A 532 20.72 -10.96 -23.43
CA ALA A 532 20.34 -9.56 -23.52
C ALA A 532 20.56 -8.82 -22.20
N GLU A 533 20.38 -9.49 -21.04
CA GLU A 533 20.67 -8.94 -19.71
C GLU A 533 22.04 -9.40 -19.17
N GLY A 534 23.05 -9.48 -20.03
CA GLY A 534 24.42 -9.77 -19.58
C GLY A 534 24.64 -11.19 -19.06
N ASN A 535 23.79 -12.15 -19.46
CA ASN A 535 23.72 -13.54 -18.98
C ASN A 535 23.14 -13.70 -17.57
N GLY A 536 22.22 -12.82 -17.18
CA GLY A 536 21.41 -12.98 -15.97
C GLY A 536 20.40 -14.12 -16.08
N ILE A 537 19.96 -14.61 -14.93
CA ILE A 537 18.84 -15.53 -14.73
C ILE A 537 17.83 -14.77 -13.88
N ASP A 538 16.63 -14.58 -14.42
CA ASP A 538 15.53 -13.84 -13.83
C ASP A 538 14.18 -14.51 -14.15
N GLY A 539 13.09 -13.91 -13.69
CA GLY A 539 11.73 -14.37 -13.94
C GLY A 539 11.34 -15.63 -13.15
N LEU A 540 10.32 -16.33 -13.65
CA LEU A 540 9.76 -17.52 -13.01
C LEU A 540 10.05 -18.79 -13.82
N SER A 541 10.69 -19.77 -13.17
CA SER A 541 10.86 -21.11 -13.74
C SER A 541 9.61 -21.98 -13.60
N ALA A 542 9.37 -22.85 -14.58
CA ALA A 542 8.31 -23.87 -14.51
C ALA A 542 8.75 -25.10 -13.69
N GLY A 543 9.16 -24.88 -12.43
CA GLY A 543 9.79 -25.88 -11.57
C GLY A 543 11.25 -26.15 -11.97
N TRP A 544 11.82 -27.25 -11.48
CA TRP A 544 13.21 -27.64 -11.74
C TRP A 544 13.55 -27.77 -13.24
N GLN A 545 14.51 -26.96 -13.70
CA GLN A 545 15.05 -26.96 -15.05
C GLN A 545 16.52 -27.41 -15.06
N PRO A 546 16.93 -28.25 -16.02
CA PRO A 546 18.32 -28.59 -16.21
C PRO A 546 19.09 -27.40 -16.79
N ALA A 547 20.18 -27.05 -16.13
CA ALA A 547 21.06 -25.96 -16.50
C ALA A 547 22.42 -26.49 -17.01
N SER A 548 22.98 -25.85 -18.04
CA SER A 548 24.28 -26.19 -18.62
C SER A 548 25.04 -24.96 -19.06
N PHE A 549 26.29 -24.84 -18.61
CA PHE A 549 27.20 -23.73 -18.87
C PHE A 549 28.54 -24.26 -19.37
N ASP A 550 29.05 -23.70 -20.48
CA ASP A 550 30.32 -24.12 -21.08
C ASP A 550 31.51 -23.46 -20.36
N LEU A 551 32.42 -24.28 -19.84
CA LEU A 551 33.64 -23.83 -19.17
C LEU A 551 34.90 -24.05 -20.02
N THR A 552 34.75 -24.46 -21.29
CA THR A 552 35.87 -24.78 -22.19
C THR A 552 36.84 -23.62 -22.38
N ALA A 553 36.37 -22.37 -22.30
CA ALA A 553 37.22 -21.17 -22.36
C ALA A 553 38.29 -21.10 -21.25
N PHE A 554 38.09 -21.84 -20.16
CA PHE A 554 38.97 -21.89 -18.99
C PHE A 554 39.83 -23.16 -18.93
N ALA A 555 39.83 -23.97 -20.00
CA ALA A 555 40.60 -25.21 -20.07
C ALA A 555 42.10 -25.00 -19.78
N GLY A 556 42.66 -25.86 -18.94
CA GLY A 556 44.06 -25.79 -18.49
C GLY A 556 44.34 -24.79 -17.37
N LYS A 557 43.32 -24.14 -16.80
CA LYS A 557 43.44 -23.21 -15.68
C LYS A 557 42.81 -23.78 -14.40
N THR A 558 43.26 -23.26 -13.26
CA THR A 558 42.50 -23.31 -12.00
C THR A 558 41.71 -22.03 -11.89
N VAL A 559 40.38 -22.14 -11.76
CA VAL A 559 39.44 -21.02 -11.70
C VAL A 559 38.55 -21.13 -10.47
N SER A 560 37.91 -20.04 -10.09
CA SER A 560 36.80 -20.06 -9.14
C SER A 560 35.49 -19.94 -9.91
N VAL A 561 34.53 -20.81 -9.60
CA VAL A 561 33.18 -20.79 -10.15
C VAL A 561 32.24 -20.41 -9.00
N ARG A 562 31.27 -19.52 -9.24
CA ARG A 562 30.24 -19.21 -8.26
C ARG A 562 28.85 -19.12 -8.87
N PHE A 563 27.86 -19.44 -8.05
CA PHE A 563 26.51 -18.90 -8.19
C PHE A 563 26.46 -17.57 -7.45
N SER A 564 25.89 -16.55 -8.07
CA SER A 564 25.65 -15.23 -7.46
C SER A 564 24.17 -14.92 -7.55
N TYR A 565 23.59 -14.34 -6.51
CA TYR A 565 22.22 -13.81 -6.50
C TYR A 565 22.27 -12.40 -5.92
N VAL A 566 21.84 -11.43 -6.72
CA VAL A 566 21.86 -10.02 -6.38
C VAL A 566 20.44 -9.50 -6.52
N THR A 567 19.97 -8.77 -5.51
CA THR A 567 18.64 -8.16 -5.53
C THR A 567 18.71 -6.66 -5.38
N ASP A 568 17.72 -5.99 -5.93
CA ASP A 568 17.52 -4.56 -5.75
C ASP A 568 16.77 -4.26 -4.44
N GLY A 569 16.32 -3.02 -4.24
CA GLY A 569 15.65 -2.59 -3.02
C GLY A 569 14.12 -2.69 -3.05
N ALA A 570 13.52 -3.25 -4.10
CA ALA A 570 12.13 -3.00 -4.47
C ALA A 570 11.17 -4.15 -4.15
N ALA A 571 11.32 -5.26 -4.86
CA ALA A 571 10.40 -6.37 -4.81
C ALA A 571 11.16 -7.69 -4.94
N GLN A 572 10.51 -8.78 -4.54
CA GLN A 572 11.13 -10.10 -4.48
C GLN A 572 10.35 -11.10 -5.32
N GLY A 573 10.97 -11.59 -6.38
CA GLY A 573 10.36 -12.64 -7.22
C GLY A 573 9.25 -12.11 -8.13
N THR A 574 8.91 -12.90 -9.14
CA THR A 574 7.85 -12.59 -10.11
C THR A 574 6.46 -13.01 -9.58
N ASP A 575 6.37 -14.10 -8.81
CA ASP A 575 5.13 -14.62 -8.23
C ASP A 575 5.21 -14.60 -6.70
N ALA A 576 4.46 -13.69 -6.07
CA ALA A 576 4.44 -13.51 -4.60
C ALA A 576 3.88 -14.73 -3.83
N SER A 577 3.23 -15.68 -4.51
CA SER A 577 2.75 -16.92 -3.89
C SER A 577 3.81 -18.01 -3.79
N LEU A 578 4.97 -17.81 -4.41
CA LEU A 578 6.09 -18.75 -4.45
C LEU A 578 7.31 -18.17 -3.72
N PRO A 579 8.16 -19.02 -3.13
CA PRO A 579 9.37 -18.56 -2.47
C PRO A 579 10.35 -17.93 -3.47
N SER A 580 10.81 -16.71 -3.19
CA SER A 580 11.73 -15.97 -4.06
C SER A 580 13.18 -16.48 -3.99
N GLY A 581 13.98 -16.11 -4.98
CA GLY A 581 15.39 -16.48 -5.12
C GLY A 581 15.63 -17.65 -6.06
N ILE A 582 16.86 -18.17 -6.05
CA ILE A 582 17.29 -19.33 -6.84
C ILE A 582 17.65 -20.53 -5.95
N PHE A 583 17.16 -21.67 -6.38
CA PHE A 583 17.42 -23.00 -5.84
C PHE A 583 18.32 -23.76 -6.80
N VAL A 584 19.37 -24.40 -6.27
CA VAL A 584 20.40 -25.11 -7.03
C VAL A 584 20.63 -26.48 -6.40
N ASP A 585 20.55 -27.53 -7.22
CA ASP A 585 20.77 -28.91 -6.79
C ASP A 585 21.46 -29.74 -7.89
N ASP A 586 21.96 -30.93 -7.55
CA ASP A 586 22.64 -31.87 -8.46
C ASP A 586 23.77 -31.21 -9.30
N VAL A 587 24.58 -30.37 -8.66
CA VAL A 587 25.70 -29.67 -9.30
C VAL A 587 26.76 -30.66 -9.75
N SER A 588 27.25 -30.52 -10.98
CA SER A 588 28.32 -31.33 -11.54
C SER A 588 29.22 -30.51 -12.47
N ILE A 589 30.53 -30.62 -12.29
CA ILE A 589 31.53 -30.06 -13.21
C ILE A 589 32.26 -31.22 -13.85
N ALA A 590 32.25 -31.30 -15.17
CA ALA A 590 32.89 -32.37 -15.92
C ALA A 590 33.80 -31.83 -17.02
N ALA A 591 34.90 -32.56 -17.29
CA ALA A 591 35.75 -32.38 -18.46
C ALA A 591 35.63 -33.60 -19.36
N GLY A 592 34.95 -33.44 -20.50
CA GLY A 592 34.51 -34.55 -21.34
C GLY A 592 33.64 -35.53 -20.55
N SER A 593 34.06 -36.80 -20.45
CA SER A 593 33.36 -37.83 -19.67
C SER A 593 33.83 -37.93 -18.21
N THR A 594 34.77 -37.09 -17.77
CA THR A 594 35.35 -37.16 -16.43
C THR A 594 34.66 -36.14 -15.52
N VAL A 595 33.96 -36.61 -14.50
CA VAL A 595 33.40 -35.75 -13.45
C VAL A 595 34.55 -35.27 -12.56
N LEU A 596 34.77 -33.96 -12.52
CA LEU A 596 35.74 -33.30 -11.66
C LEU A 596 35.17 -33.04 -10.27
N PHE A 597 33.87 -32.78 -10.21
CA PHE A 597 33.13 -32.46 -9.00
C PHE A 597 31.64 -32.79 -9.19
N SER A 598 30.99 -33.24 -8.11
CA SER A 598 29.54 -33.41 -8.04
C SER A 598 29.05 -33.14 -6.61
N ASP A 599 27.94 -32.43 -6.46
CA ASP A 599 27.31 -32.11 -5.17
C ASP A 599 25.80 -31.96 -5.32
N GLY A 600 25.04 -32.76 -4.56
CA GLY A 600 23.59 -32.60 -4.37
C GLY A 600 23.27 -32.06 -2.99
N ALA A 601 24.15 -31.24 -2.41
CA ALA A 601 24.06 -30.61 -1.08
C ALA A 601 23.97 -31.55 0.15
N GLU A 602 23.82 -32.88 0.00
CA GLU A 602 23.62 -33.83 1.11
C GLU A 602 24.65 -33.73 2.26
N THR A 603 25.87 -33.29 1.96
CA THR A 603 26.92 -33.08 2.97
C THR A 603 27.50 -31.68 2.88
N LEU A 604 27.90 -31.10 4.03
CA LEU A 604 28.65 -29.85 4.06
C LEU A 604 30.06 -30.11 3.49
N ASP A 605 30.22 -29.94 2.19
CA ASP A 605 31.50 -30.06 1.50
C ASP A 605 32.38 -28.84 1.82
N PRO A 606 33.58 -29.03 2.42
CA PRO A 606 34.47 -27.92 2.77
C PRO A 606 35.04 -27.17 1.55
N GLY A 607 34.85 -27.65 0.32
CA GLY A 607 35.25 -26.96 -0.91
C GLY A 607 34.32 -25.83 -1.34
N TRP A 608 33.10 -25.76 -0.79
CA TRP A 608 32.20 -24.63 -0.99
C TRP A 608 32.47 -23.50 0.00
N THR A 609 32.41 -22.27 -0.49
CA THR A 609 32.36 -21.05 0.32
C THR A 609 31.04 -20.34 0.05
N ALA A 610 30.13 -20.43 1.01
CA ALA A 610 28.84 -19.75 0.95
C ALA A 610 28.92 -18.39 1.65
N SER A 611 28.41 -17.35 0.99
CA SER A 611 28.05 -16.06 1.55
C SER A 611 26.56 -15.88 1.34
N GLY A 612 25.78 -16.18 2.37
CA GLY A 612 24.32 -16.10 2.46
C GLY A 612 23.49 -17.11 1.70
N PHE A 613 24.04 -17.83 0.70
CA PHE A 613 23.44 -19.10 0.29
C PHE A 613 23.38 -20.06 1.48
N ILE A 614 22.24 -20.73 1.66
CA ILE A 614 22.05 -21.73 2.70
C ILE A 614 21.70 -23.08 2.11
N ARG A 615 22.03 -24.13 2.87
CA ARG A 615 21.58 -25.47 2.56
C ARG A 615 20.26 -25.74 3.26
N THR A 616 19.20 -26.00 2.50
CA THR A 616 17.83 -26.19 3.00
C THR A 616 17.30 -27.59 2.69
N THR A 617 16.33 -28.07 3.45
CA THR A 617 15.54 -29.28 3.14
C THR A 617 14.26 -28.96 2.37
N GLY A 618 14.12 -27.74 1.86
CA GLY A 618 12.88 -27.22 1.28
C GLY A 618 11.89 -26.68 2.32
N VAL A 619 12.34 -26.46 3.55
CA VAL A 619 11.55 -25.89 4.64
C VAL A 619 12.45 -25.00 5.47
N GLU A 620 12.07 -23.73 5.63
CA GLU A 620 12.82 -22.77 6.44
C GLU A 620 11.95 -22.20 7.55
N THR A 621 12.59 -21.91 8.68
CA THR A 621 11.91 -21.34 9.84
C THR A 621 12.56 -20.01 10.20
N ALA A 622 11.72 -18.99 10.31
CA ALA A 622 12.14 -17.64 10.70
C ALA A 622 11.36 -17.18 11.94
N GLU A 623 12.02 -16.35 12.74
CA GLU A 623 11.44 -15.75 13.94
C GLU A 623 11.15 -14.28 13.69
N TYR A 624 9.90 -13.87 13.88
CA TYR A 624 9.41 -12.51 13.64
C TYR A 624 9.00 -11.85 14.95
N ASP A 625 9.23 -10.55 15.05
CA ASP A 625 8.70 -9.78 16.17
C ASP A 625 7.19 -9.58 16.01
N ASN A 626 6.47 -9.48 17.12
CA ASN A 626 5.03 -9.25 17.11
C ASN A 626 4.58 -8.59 18.43
N TYR A 627 3.45 -7.91 18.37
CA TYR A 627 3.01 -6.99 19.42
C TYR A 627 1.49 -6.94 19.54
N TYR A 628 0.97 -6.64 20.73
CA TYR A 628 -0.36 -6.05 20.86
C TYR A 628 -0.25 -4.57 21.12
N ILE A 629 -1.10 -3.76 20.49
CA ILE A 629 -1.20 -2.33 20.76
C ILE A 629 -2.58 -2.06 21.34
N ALA A 630 -2.64 -1.55 22.58
CA ALA A 630 -3.88 -1.32 23.30
C ALA A 630 -4.07 0.19 23.57
N GLY A 631 -4.91 0.84 22.75
CA GLY A 631 -5.20 2.27 22.81
C GLY A 631 -6.63 2.57 23.26
N ASN A 632 -6.83 3.71 23.92
CA ASN A 632 -8.13 4.08 24.51
C ASN A 632 -8.87 5.08 23.61
N ARG A 633 -9.81 4.57 22.82
CA ARG A 633 -10.61 5.33 21.85
C ARG A 633 -11.82 5.99 22.50
N SER A 634 -12.10 7.22 22.13
CA SER A 634 -13.21 8.04 22.63
C SER A 634 -13.77 8.94 21.53
N HIS A 635 -15.05 9.32 21.63
CA HIS A 635 -15.67 10.26 20.67
C HIS A 635 -15.23 11.72 20.88
N VAL A 636 -13.93 11.98 20.76
CA VAL A 636 -13.26 13.29 20.85
C VAL A 636 -12.38 13.48 19.62
N ALA A 637 -11.79 14.67 19.44
CA ALA A 637 -11.03 15.01 18.22
C ALA A 637 -11.78 14.58 16.95
N TYR A 638 -11.15 13.92 15.98
CA TYR A 638 -11.78 13.50 14.74
C TYR A 638 -12.63 12.23 14.91
N ASP A 639 -12.33 11.39 15.90
CA ASP A 639 -13.12 10.22 16.31
C ASP A 639 -14.51 10.55 16.85
N ARG A 640 -14.83 11.82 17.10
CA ARG A 640 -16.23 12.24 17.27
C ARG A 640 -17.09 11.86 16.07
N TYR A 641 -16.51 11.73 14.89
CA TYR A 641 -17.19 11.31 13.66
C TYR A 641 -17.41 9.79 13.59
N LEU A 642 -16.75 8.96 14.41
CA LEU A 642 -17.14 7.55 14.57
C LEU A 642 -18.57 7.38 15.11
N LYS A 643 -19.09 8.40 15.79
CA LYS A 643 -20.46 8.42 16.29
C LYS A 643 -21.51 8.67 15.19
N THR A 644 -21.15 9.36 14.12
CA THR A 644 -22.11 9.88 13.12
C THR A 644 -21.81 9.48 11.69
N GLY A 645 -20.57 9.12 11.40
CA GLY A 645 -20.05 8.90 10.05
C GLY A 645 -20.23 7.48 9.53
N PRO A 646 -19.98 6.39 10.29
CA PRO A 646 -20.10 5.03 9.75
C PRO A 646 -21.47 4.79 9.13
N TYR A 647 -21.51 4.13 7.97
CA TYR A 647 -22.70 4.14 7.11
C TYR A 647 -22.99 2.80 6.43
N ASN A 648 -24.25 2.62 6.02
CA ASN A 648 -24.73 1.44 5.29
C ASN A 648 -25.60 1.87 4.10
N PHE A 649 -25.38 1.26 2.95
CA PHE A 649 -26.25 1.39 1.77
C PHE A 649 -27.48 0.50 1.90
N GLY A 650 -28.37 0.86 2.82
CA GLY A 650 -29.52 0.03 3.19
C GLY A 650 -30.66 -0.01 2.17
N PHE A 651 -30.65 0.90 1.18
CA PHE A 651 -31.75 1.13 0.26
C PHE A 651 -31.43 0.79 -1.21
N ALA A 652 -30.42 -0.04 -1.47
CA ALA A 652 -29.92 -0.37 -2.81
C ALA A 652 -31.00 -0.70 -3.87
N ASN A 653 -32.11 -1.30 -3.47
CA ASN A 653 -33.23 -1.65 -4.36
C ASN A 653 -34.20 -0.49 -4.69
N THR A 654 -34.13 0.65 -4.01
CA THR A 654 -35.04 1.79 -4.21
C THR A 654 -34.34 3.14 -4.33
N LYS A 655 -33.22 3.33 -3.62
CA LYS A 655 -32.42 4.55 -3.53
C LYS A 655 -30.95 4.16 -3.30
N PRO A 656 -30.21 3.78 -4.35
CA PRO A 656 -28.86 3.23 -4.22
C PRO A 656 -27.85 4.18 -3.59
N ASP A 657 -28.03 5.50 -3.75
CA ASP A 657 -27.13 6.53 -3.22
C ASP A 657 -27.62 7.12 -1.88
N LEU A 658 -28.67 6.53 -1.29
CA LEU A 658 -29.12 6.89 0.04
C LEU A 658 -28.45 5.98 1.08
N VAL A 659 -27.67 6.59 1.96
CA VAL A 659 -27.04 5.94 3.11
C VAL A 659 -27.75 6.23 4.42
N GLU A 660 -27.69 5.27 5.33
CA GLU A 660 -28.05 5.43 6.74
C GLU A 660 -26.78 5.30 7.61
N HIS A 661 -26.76 5.96 8.77
CA HIS A 661 -25.58 6.02 9.63
C HIS A 661 -25.77 5.28 10.95
N PHE A 662 -24.67 4.79 11.52
CA PHE A 662 -24.64 4.09 12.81
C PHE A 662 -23.33 4.38 13.59
N PRO A 663 -23.34 4.26 14.93
CA PRO A 663 -22.17 4.62 15.73
C PRO A 663 -21.20 3.45 15.94
N TYR A 664 -19.93 3.67 15.61
CA TYR A 664 -18.83 2.89 16.15
C TYR A 664 -18.64 3.23 17.64
N GLN A 665 -18.41 2.21 18.46
CA GLN A 665 -18.39 2.31 19.91
C GLN A 665 -17.07 2.91 20.43
N GLN A 666 -16.89 2.98 21.74
CA GLN A 666 -15.68 3.52 22.37
C GLN A 666 -15.19 2.57 23.45
N GLY A 667 -13.89 2.59 23.74
CA GLY A 667 -13.29 1.67 24.69
C GLY A 667 -11.81 1.43 24.42
N LEU A 668 -11.30 0.35 24.99
CA LEU A 668 -9.94 -0.11 24.73
C LEU A 668 -9.93 -0.84 23.40
N MET A 669 -9.36 -0.22 22.39
CA MET A 669 -9.10 -0.86 21.11
C MET A 669 -7.79 -1.63 21.21
N ILE A 670 -7.78 -2.88 20.74
CA ILE A 670 -6.58 -3.73 20.73
C ILE A 670 -6.32 -4.19 19.31
N SER A 671 -5.15 -3.88 18.75
CA SER A 671 -4.67 -4.46 17.51
C SER A 671 -3.55 -5.46 17.75
N TYR A 672 -3.39 -6.40 16.82
CA TYR A 672 -2.28 -7.35 16.76
C TYR A 672 -1.38 -6.98 15.58
N TRP A 673 -0.15 -6.56 15.87
CA TRP A 673 0.88 -6.23 14.88
C TRP A 673 1.82 -7.43 14.72
N ASP A 674 1.87 -7.99 13.51
CA ASP A 674 2.60 -9.20 13.16
C ASP A 674 3.57 -8.94 12.01
N THR A 675 4.87 -8.82 12.31
CA THR A 675 5.89 -8.44 11.31
C THR A 675 6.23 -9.58 10.35
N SER A 676 5.58 -10.75 10.48
CA SER A 676 5.66 -11.81 9.47
C SER A 676 4.69 -11.61 8.30
N GLN A 677 3.86 -10.56 8.35
CA GLN A 677 2.90 -10.20 7.31
C GLN A 677 3.24 -8.80 6.79
N ALA A 678 3.45 -8.67 5.48
CA ALA A 678 3.79 -7.39 4.86
C ALA A 678 2.56 -6.48 4.70
N ASP A 679 1.36 -7.05 4.67
CA ASP A 679 0.10 -6.39 4.31
C ASP A 679 -1.08 -6.90 5.18
N ASN A 680 -2.27 -6.31 5.00
CA ASN A 680 -3.50 -6.71 5.68
C ASN A 680 -4.50 -7.45 4.76
N ASN A 681 -3.99 -8.17 3.75
CA ASN A 681 -4.78 -8.94 2.78
C ASN A 681 -5.31 -10.25 3.37
N VAL A 682 -6.28 -10.11 4.29
CA VAL A 682 -6.99 -11.24 4.91
C VAL A 682 -7.66 -12.17 3.91
N SER A 683 -7.82 -11.75 2.66
CA SER A 683 -8.22 -12.59 1.53
C SER A 683 -7.18 -13.63 1.13
N ALA A 684 -5.90 -13.25 1.15
CA ALA A 684 -4.77 -14.13 0.89
C ALA A 684 -4.41 -14.95 2.14
N HIS A 685 -4.46 -14.33 3.32
CA HIS A 685 -4.08 -14.97 4.59
C HIS A 685 -5.16 -14.78 5.68
N PRO A 686 -6.30 -15.49 5.61
CA PRO A 686 -7.43 -15.30 6.52
C PRO A 686 -7.07 -15.26 8.00
N GLY A 687 -7.37 -14.10 8.61
CA GLY A 687 -7.15 -13.77 10.01
C GLY A 687 -5.71 -13.46 10.41
N ALA A 688 -4.78 -13.41 9.46
CA ALA A 688 -3.46 -12.82 9.64
C ALA A 688 -3.39 -11.49 8.88
N GLY A 689 -2.47 -10.62 9.27
CA GLY A 689 -2.22 -9.34 8.62
C GLY A 689 -1.15 -8.57 9.40
N ARG A 690 -0.58 -7.55 8.77
CA ARG A 690 0.42 -6.65 9.35
C ARG A 690 -0.09 -6.05 10.66
N ASN A 691 -1.26 -5.43 10.67
CA ASN A 691 -1.89 -4.86 11.87
C ASN A 691 -3.42 -4.96 11.78
N LEU A 692 -4.03 -5.80 12.62
CA LEU A 692 -5.48 -6.05 12.62
C LEU A 692 -6.10 -5.82 14.00
N TYR A 693 -7.22 -5.09 14.05
CA TYR A 693 -7.99 -4.91 15.30
C TYR A 693 -8.73 -6.18 15.73
N VAL A 694 -8.63 -6.50 17.01
CA VAL A 694 -9.30 -7.65 17.64
C VAL A 694 -10.70 -7.23 18.09
N ASP A 695 -11.71 -7.89 17.54
CA ASP A 695 -13.10 -7.70 17.92
C ASP A 695 -13.40 -8.29 19.30
N ALA A 696 -13.83 -7.47 20.27
CA ALA A 696 -14.27 -7.91 21.59
C ALA A 696 -15.50 -8.86 21.54
N HIS A 697 -16.25 -8.84 20.45
CA HIS A 697 -17.47 -9.61 20.23
C HIS A 697 -17.41 -10.42 18.92
N PRO A 698 -16.49 -11.40 18.77
CA PRO A 698 -16.22 -12.07 17.50
C PRO A 698 -17.36 -13.00 17.03
N GLN A 699 -18.51 -12.99 17.71
CA GLN A 699 -19.68 -13.77 17.33
C GLN A 699 -20.45 -13.05 16.21
N PRO A 700 -20.84 -13.76 15.13
CA PRO A 700 -21.54 -13.16 14.00
C PRO A 700 -22.81 -12.41 14.37
N ILE A 701 -22.93 -11.16 13.93
CA ILE A 701 -24.19 -10.44 13.82
C ILE A 701 -24.86 -10.91 12.52
N ILE A 702 -26.00 -11.60 12.64
CA ILE A 702 -26.73 -12.17 11.50
C ILE A 702 -27.83 -11.23 11.04
N GLY A 703 -27.90 -10.98 9.72
CA GLY A 703 -28.94 -10.17 9.08
C GLY A 703 -30.25 -10.93 8.80
N LEU A 704 -31.21 -10.25 8.19
CA LEU A 704 -32.54 -10.80 7.89
C LEU A 704 -32.50 -11.94 6.87
N ASN A 705 -31.51 -11.95 5.99
CA ASN A 705 -31.29 -12.99 4.99
C ASN A 705 -30.63 -14.26 5.56
N GLY A 706 -30.31 -14.28 6.87
CA GLY A 706 -29.62 -15.39 7.52
C GLY A 706 -28.10 -15.43 7.29
N ALA A 707 -27.56 -14.47 6.54
CA ALA A 707 -26.12 -14.29 6.36
C ALA A 707 -25.55 -13.33 7.42
N PRO A 708 -24.25 -13.41 7.74
CA PRO A 708 -23.58 -12.38 8.53
C PRO A 708 -23.70 -11.01 7.87
N TRP A 709 -23.83 -9.97 8.69
CA TRP A 709 -23.57 -8.61 8.23
C TRP A 709 -22.11 -8.46 7.78
N ARG A 710 -21.87 -7.48 6.89
CA ARG A 710 -20.52 -7.13 6.41
C ARG A 710 -19.60 -6.73 7.56
N ASN A 711 -18.29 -6.84 7.37
CA ASN A 711 -17.31 -6.64 8.43
C ASN A 711 -17.42 -5.27 9.12
N ARG A 712 -17.60 -4.21 8.33
CA ARG A 712 -17.92 -2.85 8.81
C ARG A 712 -19.08 -2.74 9.80
N VAL A 713 -20.03 -3.66 9.79
CA VAL A 713 -21.12 -3.72 10.79
C VAL A 713 -20.77 -4.66 11.93
N GLN A 714 -19.98 -5.71 11.70
CA GLN A 714 -19.48 -6.58 12.78
C GLN A 714 -18.61 -5.79 13.76
N LEU A 715 -17.70 -4.96 13.24
CA LEU A 715 -16.65 -4.29 14.02
C LEU A 715 -17.11 -3.03 14.76
N TYR A 716 -18.39 -2.67 14.69
CA TYR A 716 -18.90 -1.46 15.35
C TYR A 716 -18.69 -1.50 16.88
N ASP A 717 -18.72 -2.69 17.49
CA ASP A 717 -18.52 -2.94 18.92
C ASP A 717 -17.22 -3.69 19.24
N ALA A 718 -16.21 -3.55 18.39
CA ALA A 718 -14.88 -4.11 18.59
C ALA A 718 -14.16 -3.68 19.90
N PRO A 719 -14.30 -2.44 20.41
CA PRO A 719 -13.57 -2.02 21.62
C PRO A 719 -13.97 -2.78 22.89
N PHE A 720 -12.99 -3.16 23.71
CA PHE A 720 -13.20 -3.73 25.04
C PHE A 720 -13.65 -2.64 26.02
N SER A 721 -14.74 -2.87 26.76
CA SER A 721 -15.39 -1.84 27.57
C SER A 721 -16.17 -2.39 28.77
N LEU A 722 -16.48 -1.52 29.74
CA LEU A 722 -17.42 -1.75 30.83
C LEU A 722 -18.86 -1.34 30.46
N THR A 723 -19.06 -0.73 29.29
CA THR A 723 -20.36 -0.32 28.77
C THR A 723 -20.91 -1.35 27.79
N ARG A 724 -22.22 -1.55 27.83
CA ARG A 724 -22.94 -2.29 26.79
C ARG A 724 -22.86 -1.51 25.48
N ALA A 725 -22.69 -2.20 24.35
CA ALA A 725 -22.78 -1.58 23.03
C ALA A 725 -24.20 -1.08 22.74
N ASP A 726 -24.31 -0.05 21.90
CA ASP A 726 -25.58 0.51 21.46
C ASP A 726 -26.37 -0.45 20.55
N SER A 727 -27.69 -0.32 20.55
CA SER A 727 -28.56 -1.01 19.59
C SER A 727 -29.11 0.01 18.58
N PHE A 728 -29.17 -0.37 17.31
CA PHE A 728 -29.68 0.45 16.23
C PHE A 728 -30.33 -0.42 15.16
N THR A 729 -31.01 0.22 14.22
CA THR A 729 -31.65 -0.47 13.08
C THR A 729 -30.96 -0.03 11.82
N LEU A 730 -30.53 -0.99 11.01
CA LEU A 730 -30.12 -0.79 9.62
C LEU A 730 -31.14 -1.41 8.68
N ASN A 731 -31.12 -1.03 7.41
CA ASN A 731 -31.92 -1.61 6.36
C ASN A 731 -31.09 -2.57 5.50
N GLN A 732 -31.71 -3.65 5.06
CA GLN A 732 -31.18 -4.53 4.00
C GLN A 732 -32.19 -4.52 2.86
N ASN A 733 -31.85 -3.87 1.74
CA ASN A 733 -32.78 -3.67 0.63
C ASN A 733 -34.13 -3.09 1.07
N SER A 734 -34.07 -1.97 1.81
CA SER A 734 -35.20 -1.24 2.39
C SER A 734 -36.00 -1.99 3.47
N ALA A 735 -35.52 -3.14 3.94
CA ALA A 735 -36.14 -3.89 5.04
C ALA A 735 -35.40 -3.67 6.37
N PRO A 736 -36.07 -3.20 7.43
CA PRO A 736 -35.42 -2.87 8.70
C PRO A 736 -34.99 -4.12 9.47
N SER A 737 -33.73 -4.11 9.91
CA SER A 737 -33.01 -5.18 10.59
C SER A 737 -32.39 -4.62 11.88
N LEU A 738 -32.86 -5.12 13.03
CA LEU A 738 -32.39 -4.67 14.34
C LEU A 738 -31.04 -5.31 14.67
N ILE A 739 -30.03 -4.46 14.90
CA ILE A 739 -28.74 -4.85 15.47
C ILE A 739 -28.82 -4.63 16.98
N ARG A 740 -28.62 -5.71 17.74
CA ARG A 740 -28.71 -5.69 19.19
C ARG A 740 -27.32 -5.52 19.78
N GLY A 741 -27.17 -4.44 20.55
CA GLY A 741 -25.96 -4.16 21.30
C GLY A 741 -25.58 -5.30 22.24
N GLN A 742 -24.35 -5.79 22.11
CA GLN A 742 -23.78 -6.87 22.91
C GLN A 742 -23.48 -6.42 24.35
N ALA A 743 -23.43 -7.38 25.28
CA ALA A 743 -23.07 -7.12 26.67
C ALA A 743 -21.60 -6.68 26.77
N ALA A 744 -21.29 -5.80 27.72
CA ALA A 744 -19.93 -5.31 27.94
C ALA A 744 -18.88 -6.45 28.02
N GLN A 745 -17.80 -6.33 27.25
CA GLN A 745 -16.65 -7.23 27.28
C GLN A 745 -15.39 -6.47 27.70
N PRO A 746 -15.00 -6.52 28.99
CA PRO A 746 -13.87 -5.73 29.48
C PRO A 746 -12.53 -6.46 29.40
N VAL A 747 -12.48 -7.69 28.88
CA VAL A 747 -11.30 -8.55 28.98
C VAL A 747 -10.93 -9.15 27.63
N PHE A 748 -9.74 -8.77 27.16
CA PHE A 748 -9.00 -9.52 26.17
C PHE A 748 -8.15 -10.61 26.84
N ASP A 749 -8.12 -11.79 26.23
CA ASP A 749 -7.40 -12.98 26.68
C ASP A 749 -6.97 -13.76 25.44
N ASP A 750 -5.69 -13.65 25.08
CA ASP A 750 -5.16 -14.21 23.83
C ASP A 750 -5.17 -15.74 23.79
N THR A 751 -5.49 -16.41 24.90
CA THR A 751 -5.67 -17.87 24.96
C THR A 751 -7.05 -18.33 24.46
N LYS A 752 -7.94 -17.38 24.15
CA LYS A 752 -9.26 -17.63 23.58
C LYS A 752 -9.25 -17.55 22.06
N ASN A 753 -10.33 -18.01 21.44
CA ASN A 753 -10.51 -17.93 20.00
C ASN A 753 -11.07 -16.55 19.59
N TRP A 754 -10.37 -15.89 18.68
CA TRP A 754 -10.71 -14.58 18.12
C TRP A 754 -10.85 -14.62 16.57
N GLU A 755 -10.82 -15.81 15.97
CA GLU A 755 -10.81 -15.99 14.50
C GLU A 755 -12.16 -15.73 13.81
N GLY A 756 -13.18 -15.29 14.55
CA GLY A 756 -14.43 -14.72 13.99
C GLY A 756 -15.00 -15.47 12.77
N ILE A 757 -15.31 -14.72 11.71
CA ILE A 757 -15.78 -15.23 10.42
C ILE A 757 -14.77 -14.92 9.32
N ALA A 758 -13.98 -15.93 8.94
CA ALA A 758 -12.98 -15.79 7.87
C ALA A 758 -13.58 -15.33 6.53
N ALA A 759 -14.77 -15.78 6.16
CA ALA A 759 -15.40 -15.47 4.86
C ALA A 759 -15.72 -13.98 4.64
N ILE A 760 -15.73 -13.18 5.70
CA ILE A 760 -15.93 -11.73 5.62
C ILE A 760 -14.76 -10.94 6.23
N GLY A 761 -13.62 -11.60 6.46
CA GLY A 761 -12.42 -10.95 6.98
C GLY A 761 -12.52 -10.40 8.40
N GLN A 762 -13.40 -10.92 9.28
CA GLN A 762 -13.60 -10.41 10.65
C GLN A 762 -12.60 -10.97 11.68
N GLY A 763 -12.06 -12.16 11.42
CA GLY A 763 -11.28 -12.89 12.43
C GLY A 763 -9.86 -12.40 12.60
N VAL A 764 -9.28 -12.52 13.80
CA VAL A 764 -7.83 -12.36 14.03
C VAL A 764 -7.25 -13.60 14.70
N LYS A 765 -6.19 -14.14 14.10
CA LYS A 765 -5.32 -15.19 14.65
C LYS A 765 -4.29 -14.54 15.58
N VAL A 766 -4.68 -14.41 16.84
CA VAL A 766 -3.84 -13.80 17.87
C VAL A 766 -2.65 -14.70 18.25
N ALA A 767 -1.60 -14.11 18.85
CA ALA A 767 -0.36 -14.79 19.19
C ALA A 767 -0.47 -15.96 20.20
N ASN A 768 -1.52 -15.99 21.04
CA ASN A 768 -1.70 -17.00 22.10
C ASN A 768 -0.48 -17.08 23.05
N ALA A 769 0.03 -15.91 23.46
CA ALA A 769 1.19 -15.75 24.32
C ALA A 769 0.86 -15.77 25.83
N GLY A 770 -0.41 -15.96 26.19
CA GLY A 770 -0.90 -15.92 27.57
C GLY A 770 -1.14 -14.50 28.09
N VAL A 771 -1.28 -13.51 27.21
CA VAL A 771 -1.55 -12.11 27.54
C VAL A 771 -3.03 -11.90 27.84
N LYS A 772 -3.30 -11.21 28.95
CA LYS A 772 -4.63 -10.76 29.35
C LYS A 772 -4.62 -9.28 29.64
N VAL A 773 -5.55 -8.56 29.02
CA VAL A 773 -5.73 -7.11 29.18
C VAL A 773 -7.16 -6.85 29.67
N GLU A 774 -7.30 -6.23 30.84
CA GLU A 774 -8.59 -5.99 31.50
C GLU A 774 -8.84 -4.49 31.69
N VAL A 775 -9.97 -3.99 31.19
CA VAL A 775 -10.50 -2.67 31.51
C VAL A 775 -11.08 -2.71 32.93
N VAL A 776 -10.44 -2.00 33.86
CA VAL A 776 -10.83 -1.99 35.29
C VAL A 776 -11.69 -0.78 35.62
N LYS A 777 -11.47 0.35 34.94
CA LYS A 777 -12.20 1.60 35.15
C LYS A 777 -12.22 2.41 33.87
N GLN A 778 -13.36 3.04 33.59
CA GLN A 778 -13.53 4.03 32.52
C GLN A 778 -14.15 5.29 33.12
N ASN A 779 -13.60 6.46 32.80
CA ASN A 779 -14.11 7.75 33.27
C ASN A 779 -13.80 8.85 32.26
N GLY A 780 -14.80 9.26 31.46
CA GLY A 780 -14.59 10.18 30.34
C GLY A 780 -13.58 9.57 29.36
N THR A 781 -12.60 10.36 28.95
CA THR A 781 -11.50 9.95 28.05
C THR A 781 -10.34 9.24 28.76
N SER A 782 -10.46 8.92 30.06
CA SER A 782 -9.41 8.20 30.79
C SER A 782 -9.84 6.78 31.15
N MET A 783 -8.90 5.84 31.00
CA MET A 783 -9.11 4.43 31.27
C MET A 783 -8.04 3.87 32.20
N THR A 784 -8.41 2.95 33.09
CA THR A 784 -7.45 2.13 33.85
C THR A 784 -7.47 0.70 33.31
N VAL A 785 -6.32 0.24 32.84
CA VAL A 785 -6.14 -1.07 32.22
C VAL A 785 -5.17 -1.89 33.05
N ARG A 786 -5.47 -3.17 33.25
CA ARG A 786 -4.63 -4.14 33.96
C ARG A 786 -4.12 -5.19 32.98
N PHE A 787 -2.80 -5.27 32.87
CA PHE A 787 -2.07 -6.31 32.16
C PHE A 787 -1.74 -7.44 33.12
N SER A 788 -1.96 -8.67 32.67
CA SER A 788 -1.59 -9.88 33.39
C SER A 788 -1.38 -11.02 32.40
N GLY A 789 -0.85 -12.14 32.89
CA GLY A 789 -0.64 -13.31 32.05
C GLY A 789 0.20 -14.37 32.72
N THR A 790 0.31 -15.52 32.07
CA THR A 790 1.32 -16.52 32.42
C THR A 790 2.55 -16.28 31.56
N LYS A 791 3.76 -16.42 32.13
CA LYS A 791 4.96 -16.45 31.30
C LYS A 791 4.82 -17.59 30.28
N PRO A 792 5.14 -17.35 28.99
CA PRO A 792 5.22 -18.40 28.00
C PRO A 792 6.08 -19.54 28.55
N ARG A 793 5.66 -20.80 28.34
CA ARG A 793 6.55 -21.93 28.64
C ARG A 793 7.66 -21.89 27.61
N SER A 794 8.89 -21.65 28.09
CA SER A 794 10.13 -21.71 27.32
C SER A 794 10.30 -23.04 26.59
#